data_AF-A0A7U4E8X7-F1
#
_entry.id   AF-A0A7U4E8X7-F1
#
_cell.length_a   1.000
_cell.length_b   1.000
_cell.length_c   1.000
_cell.angle_alpha   90.00
_cell.angle_beta   90.00
_cell.angle_gamma   90.00
#
_symmetry.space_group_name_H-M   'P 1'
#
loop_
_entity.id
_entity.type
_entity.pdbx_description
1 polymer ?
#
loop_
_entity_poly.entity_id
_entity_poly.type
_entity_poly.pdbx_seq_one_letter_code
_entity_poly.pdbx_strand_id
1 'polypeptide(L)'
;MTKLKFLFLTLCFTGFTTDPDVPSKPDDSRFTKIVLDDDLNEPMELAIADDGVIYYIERIGHLNSFDPKTHKKKLITKLNVRATAEDGLLGLALDPNFMTNRWLYLYYGDPTPRNDGYANVLARFELTANGLANRVEMLRVPLLHEGVSHSAGSLAFDAKGNLYLSTGDNTNPFESDGYSPSDDRPGRTRFDALKSSGNTNDLRGKILRIHPEPDGTYTIPEGNLFPKGTPGTRPEIYVMGCRNPFRISVDNRTGFLYWGEVGPDAGKDSLMRGPRGHDEINQARQAGNFGWPLFVGNNKPYYRYDFDAKKSGELFDAQKPVNFSGNNTGLKELPPAQSAFIWYPYADSPEFPELGTGGRNAMGGPVYYYDDHERFEGKFPRYFDKKLFVYDWMRGWVFTVKMKENGDLEKLERFLPETEFNHPVDMAFSKKGELYMLEYGTYWRAKNTDARLVRIEYSEGNRAPVAKMAADKTVGAAPLKVRFSAKGSFDYDKSDSLKYEWFFTANTVQGQGPQPTFTFTKPGIYRSRVRVTDPKGKATENSLTIRVGNEPPTVRVDWQGNRSFYFGESEVDYQVKVTDREDKSSDPKRTKVLFHYLPEGEDAAGMMATGEVTLKGKTLMEQSDCKACHALNNTSVGPSYREVAKRYNDTDIPKLAEKIINGGGGVWTKDHVMSAHPQLLKEDASEMVRYILSLNKPSPQIAPKGKVTLNKSQGNYFLIARYTDSGGLMGQDLLRLRPARFWASEADLFSGVAKKNGVGTSTMSYNENGAWICFKNLDLKDLRTVRTNVYTPKLVGDLEFRLGSPTGPIFAQVSVNGKDVEETTASLTPQEGLHDVYVVYREQSGGINIWKRLDVRWLEFGK
;
A
#
# COMPACT_ATOMS: atom_id res chain seq x y z
N MET A 1 -30.53 39.41 -66.45
CA MET A 1 -30.15 40.12 -65.20
C MET A 1 -30.04 39.09 -64.09
N THR A 2 -28.98 39.23 -63.30
CA THR A 2 -28.15 38.14 -62.79
C THR A 2 -28.54 37.70 -61.38
N LYS A 3 -28.47 36.38 -61.15
CA LYS A 3 -28.68 35.69 -59.87
C LYS A 3 -27.68 36.18 -58.81
N LEU A 4 -28.15 36.52 -57.60
CA LEU A 4 -27.31 36.61 -56.41
C LEU A 4 -27.88 35.72 -55.30
N LYS A 5 -27.07 34.78 -54.86
CA LYS A 5 -27.30 33.84 -53.75
C LYS A 5 -27.20 34.59 -52.42
N PHE A 6 -28.14 34.39 -51.51
CA PHE A 6 -27.89 34.51 -50.07
C PHE A 6 -28.27 33.19 -49.40
N LEU A 7 -27.26 32.52 -48.86
CA LEU A 7 -27.34 31.31 -48.06
C LEU A 7 -27.58 31.75 -46.62
N PHE A 8 -28.76 31.49 -46.06
CA PHE A 8 -28.99 31.61 -44.62
C PHE A 8 -28.50 30.32 -43.96
N LEU A 9 -27.37 30.40 -43.26
CA LEU A 9 -26.84 29.34 -42.42
C LEU A 9 -27.55 29.43 -41.06
N THR A 10 -28.55 28.58 -40.82
CA THR A 10 -29.15 28.42 -39.50
C THR A 10 -28.19 27.59 -38.65
N LEU A 11 -27.51 28.21 -37.69
CA LEU A 11 -26.78 27.50 -36.64
C LEU A 11 -27.81 26.78 -35.75
N CYS A 12 -27.96 25.47 -35.93
CA CYS A 12 -28.54 24.60 -34.90
C CYS A 12 -27.53 24.43 -33.78
N PHE A 13 -27.68 25.19 -32.69
CA PHE A 13 -27.11 24.82 -31.40
C PHE A 13 -27.88 23.59 -30.89
N THR A 14 -27.33 22.40 -31.09
CA THR A 14 -27.74 21.22 -30.32
C THR A 14 -27.22 21.41 -28.91
N GLY A 15 -28.06 21.96 -28.03
CA GLY A 15 -27.84 21.85 -26.60
C GLY A 15 -27.87 20.36 -26.23
N PHE A 16 -26.75 19.86 -25.71
CA PHE A 16 -26.75 18.59 -24.99
C PHE A 16 -27.64 18.77 -23.76
N THR A 17 -28.87 18.27 -23.83
CA THR A 17 -29.71 18.10 -22.65
C THR A 17 -29.14 16.91 -21.89
N THR A 18 -28.39 17.15 -20.82
CA THR A 18 -28.09 16.12 -19.84
C THR A 18 -29.42 15.68 -19.23
N ASP A 19 -29.72 14.39 -19.31
CA ASP A 19 -30.85 13.76 -18.64
C ASP A 19 -30.86 14.16 -17.15
N PRO A 20 -31.87 14.89 -16.64
CA PRO A 20 -31.90 15.41 -15.28
C PRO A 20 -32.02 14.32 -14.20
N ASP A 21 -32.26 13.06 -14.58
CA ASP A 21 -32.48 11.95 -13.64
C ASP A 21 -31.23 11.08 -13.37
N VAL A 22 -30.06 11.40 -13.95
CA VAL A 22 -28.81 10.70 -13.62
C VAL A 22 -28.05 11.51 -12.56
N PRO A 23 -27.96 11.04 -11.30
CA PRO A 23 -27.17 11.73 -10.29
C PRO A 23 -25.71 11.85 -10.75
N SER A 24 -25.09 13.02 -10.59
CA SER A 24 -23.65 13.17 -10.82
C SER A 24 -22.84 12.43 -9.75
N LYS A 25 -21.64 11.96 -10.08
CA LYS A 25 -20.70 11.42 -9.08
C LYS A 25 -20.49 12.47 -7.97
N PRO A 26 -20.69 12.14 -6.69
CA PRO A 26 -20.37 13.07 -5.61
C PRO A 26 -18.86 13.31 -5.53
N ASP A 27 -18.48 14.50 -5.09
CA ASP A 27 -17.08 14.80 -4.79
C ASP A 27 -16.54 13.84 -3.72
N ASP A 28 -15.37 13.24 -3.96
CA ASP A 28 -14.77 12.24 -3.07
C ASP A 28 -14.49 12.82 -1.67
N SER A 29 -14.28 14.15 -1.54
CA SER A 29 -14.13 14.84 -0.24
C SER A 29 -15.38 14.83 0.64
N ARG A 30 -16.53 14.38 0.12
CA ARG A 30 -17.77 14.21 0.90
C ARG A 30 -17.79 12.90 1.67
N PHE A 31 -16.83 12.02 1.44
CA PHE A 31 -16.69 10.77 2.17
C PHE A 31 -15.60 10.91 3.23
N THR A 32 -15.91 10.49 4.45
CA THR A 32 -14.93 10.48 5.54
C THR A 32 -14.72 9.04 6.00
N LYS A 33 -13.46 8.59 6.00
CA LYS A 33 -13.04 7.31 6.61
C LYS A 33 -12.78 7.54 8.11
N ILE A 34 -13.58 6.92 8.96
CA ILE A 34 -13.49 6.97 10.41
C ILE A 34 -12.99 5.63 10.93
N VAL A 35 -11.91 5.65 11.72
CA VAL A 35 -11.41 4.46 12.42
C VAL A 35 -12.23 4.26 13.69
N LEU A 36 -12.86 3.10 13.82
CA LEU A 36 -13.69 2.73 14.97
C LEU A 36 -12.94 1.87 15.98
N ASP A 37 -12.10 0.96 15.48
CA ASP A 37 -11.24 0.08 16.25
C ASP A 37 -9.95 -0.15 15.46
N ASP A 38 -8.83 -0.36 16.15
CA ASP A 38 -7.51 -0.61 15.56
C ASP A 38 -6.77 -1.72 16.32
N ASP A 39 -5.54 -2.03 15.90
CA ASP A 39 -4.71 -3.09 16.51
C ASP A 39 -5.40 -4.48 16.48
N LEU A 40 -6.16 -4.73 15.41
CA LEU A 40 -6.82 -6.02 15.17
C LEU A 40 -5.79 -7.10 14.81
N ASN A 41 -6.13 -8.35 15.09
CA ASN A 41 -5.26 -9.49 14.85
C ASN A 41 -5.82 -10.40 13.76
N GLU A 42 -5.38 -10.19 12.51
CA GLU A 42 -5.84 -10.96 11.35
C GLU A 42 -7.38 -10.95 11.18
N PRO A 43 -8.02 -9.77 11.04
CA PRO A 43 -9.47 -9.69 10.85
C PRO A 43 -9.88 -10.38 9.55
N MET A 44 -11.00 -11.09 9.55
CA MET A 44 -11.45 -11.91 8.41
C MET A 44 -12.76 -11.41 7.81
N GLU A 45 -13.87 -11.52 8.55
CA GLU A 45 -15.22 -11.24 8.05
C GLU A 45 -16.03 -10.49 9.13
N LEU A 46 -16.92 -9.60 8.70
CA LEU A 46 -17.80 -8.80 9.54
C LEU A 46 -19.27 -9.07 9.20
N ALA A 47 -20.15 -8.84 10.18
CA ALA A 47 -21.59 -8.82 9.97
C ALA A 47 -22.21 -7.75 10.87
N ILE A 48 -23.21 -7.03 10.35
CA ILE A 48 -23.86 -5.92 11.04
C ILE A 48 -25.26 -6.36 11.45
N ALA A 49 -25.56 -6.34 12.74
CA ALA A 49 -26.90 -6.61 13.23
C ALA A 49 -27.83 -5.41 13.00
N ASP A 50 -29.13 -5.67 12.99
CA ASP A 50 -30.17 -4.67 12.74
C ASP A 50 -30.17 -3.49 13.73
N ASP A 51 -29.64 -3.69 14.94
CA ASP A 51 -29.49 -2.64 15.96
C ASP A 51 -28.25 -1.75 15.75
N GLY A 52 -27.41 -2.10 14.76
CA GLY A 52 -26.17 -1.44 14.39
C GLY A 52 -24.91 -1.99 15.08
N VAL A 53 -25.03 -3.03 15.92
CA VAL A 53 -23.86 -3.69 16.52
C VAL A 53 -23.13 -4.48 15.44
N ILE A 54 -21.81 -4.29 15.39
CA ILE A 54 -20.94 -4.95 14.41
C ILE A 54 -20.32 -6.16 15.09
N TYR A 55 -20.41 -7.31 14.45
CA TYR A 55 -19.70 -8.52 14.83
C TYR A 55 -18.59 -8.76 13.82
N TYR A 56 -17.40 -9.13 14.28
CA TYR A 56 -16.30 -9.47 13.37
C TYR A 56 -15.42 -10.55 13.95
N ILE A 57 -14.79 -11.32 13.07
CA ILE A 57 -13.92 -12.43 13.43
C ILE A 57 -12.46 -12.14 13.10
N GLU A 58 -11.59 -12.73 13.89
CA GLU A 58 -10.14 -12.75 13.69
C GLU A 58 -9.70 -14.20 13.45
N ARG A 59 -8.82 -14.43 12.47
CA ARG A 59 -8.43 -15.79 12.01
C ARG A 59 -7.97 -16.69 13.15
N ILE A 60 -7.37 -16.11 14.19
CA ILE A 60 -6.88 -16.81 15.38
C ILE A 60 -7.98 -17.37 16.30
N GLY A 61 -9.27 -17.23 15.93
CA GLY A 61 -10.40 -17.81 16.67
C GLY A 61 -11.16 -16.81 17.52
N HIS A 62 -10.91 -15.50 17.41
CA HIS A 62 -11.67 -14.53 18.18
C HIS A 62 -12.93 -14.09 17.45
N LEU A 63 -14.05 -14.05 18.19
CA LEU A 63 -15.26 -13.35 17.79
C LEU A 63 -15.40 -12.10 18.65
N ASN A 64 -15.49 -10.94 18.02
CA ASN A 64 -15.61 -9.65 18.67
C ASN A 64 -16.95 -8.99 18.31
N SER A 65 -17.37 -8.05 19.16
CA SER A 65 -18.43 -7.09 18.84
C SER A 65 -17.96 -5.66 19.11
N PHE A 66 -18.49 -4.73 18.32
CA PHE A 66 -18.29 -3.30 18.48
C PHE A 66 -19.63 -2.58 18.35
N ASP A 67 -19.97 -1.81 19.38
CA ASP A 67 -21.14 -0.93 19.36
C ASP A 67 -20.71 0.50 18.98
N PRO A 68 -21.04 0.97 17.76
CA PRO A 68 -20.67 2.30 17.31
C PRO A 68 -21.39 3.44 18.06
N LYS A 69 -22.49 3.17 18.76
CA LYS A 69 -23.20 4.19 19.55
C LYS A 69 -22.48 4.47 20.87
N THR A 70 -21.93 3.42 21.50
CA THR A 70 -21.25 3.53 22.80
C THR A 70 -19.73 3.50 22.70
N HIS A 71 -19.18 3.28 21.49
CA HIS A 71 -17.76 3.05 21.24
C HIS A 71 -17.16 1.93 22.11
N LYS A 72 -17.96 0.88 22.39
CA LYS A 72 -17.55 -0.24 23.23
C LYS A 72 -17.22 -1.45 22.37
N LYS A 73 -15.98 -1.92 22.49
CA LYS A 73 -15.51 -3.23 22.02
C LYS A 73 -15.73 -4.30 23.09
N LYS A 74 -16.15 -5.50 22.69
CA LYS A 74 -16.21 -6.69 23.54
C LYS A 74 -15.71 -7.92 22.78
N LEU A 75 -14.71 -8.60 23.34
CA LEU A 75 -14.36 -9.97 22.94
C LEU A 75 -15.47 -10.91 23.44
N ILE A 76 -16.18 -11.55 22.52
CA ILE A 76 -17.30 -12.45 22.84
C ILE A 76 -16.78 -13.83 23.21
N THR A 77 -15.88 -14.37 22.39
CA THR A 77 -15.30 -15.69 22.63
C THR A 77 -13.93 -15.84 21.98
N LYS A 78 -13.16 -16.80 22.49
CA LYS A 78 -11.98 -17.38 21.86
C LYS A 78 -12.31 -18.81 21.49
N LEU A 79 -12.73 -19.03 20.26
CA LEU A 79 -12.99 -20.35 19.72
C LEU A 79 -11.66 -21.08 19.51
N ASN A 80 -11.59 -22.32 19.98
CA ASN A 80 -10.44 -23.18 19.67
C ASN A 80 -10.53 -23.61 18.20
N VAL A 81 -9.58 -23.14 17.38
CA VAL A 81 -9.54 -23.40 15.94
C VAL A 81 -8.15 -23.86 15.52
N ARG A 82 -8.08 -24.66 14.45
CA ARG A 82 -6.82 -24.96 13.77
C ARG A 82 -6.38 -23.76 12.94
N ALA A 83 -5.58 -22.89 13.52
CA ALA A 83 -5.03 -21.70 12.85
C ALA A 83 -3.72 -22.00 12.07
N THR A 84 -3.68 -23.09 11.31
CA THR A 84 -2.50 -23.51 10.52
C THR A 84 -2.64 -23.03 9.08
N ALA A 85 -1.56 -22.52 8.51
CA ALA A 85 -1.57 -21.94 7.17
C ALA A 85 -2.69 -20.88 7.01
N GLU A 86 -3.59 -21.03 6.03
CA GLU A 86 -4.71 -20.12 5.79
C GLU A 86 -5.95 -20.46 6.62
N ASP A 87 -5.98 -21.63 7.26
CA ASP A 87 -7.11 -22.03 8.09
C ASP A 87 -7.15 -21.24 9.41
N GLY A 88 -8.30 -21.27 10.06
CA GLY A 88 -8.58 -20.55 11.30
C GLY A 88 -10.07 -20.33 11.43
N LEU A 89 -10.49 -19.22 12.03
CA LEU A 89 -11.87 -18.74 11.97
C LEU A 89 -12.03 -17.87 10.72
N LEU A 90 -12.75 -18.36 9.71
CA LEU A 90 -12.72 -17.84 8.34
C LEU A 90 -14.01 -17.10 7.95
N GLY A 91 -15.15 -17.67 8.36
CA GLY A 91 -16.48 -17.21 7.97
C GLY A 91 -17.36 -16.82 9.13
N LEU A 92 -18.16 -15.77 8.96
CA LEU A 92 -19.17 -15.27 9.89
C LEU A 92 -20.41 -14.82 9.10
N ALA A 93 -21.58 -15.38 9.45
CA ALA A 93 -22.86 -14.83 9.04
C ALA A 93 -23.84 -14.79 10.22
N LEU A 94 -24.60 -13.70 10.34
CA LEU A 94 -25.74 -13.63 11.25
C LEU A 94 -26.95 -14.25 10.57
N ASP A 95 -27.75 -15.01 11.31
CA ASP A 95 -29.04 -15.49 10.82
C ASP A 95 -29.94 -14.30 10.40
N PRO A 96 -30.74 -14.40 9.33
CA PRO A 96 -31.68 -13.33 8.96
C PRO A 96 -32.64 -12.91 10.09
N ASN A 97 -32.92 -13.81 11.05
CA ASN A 97 -33.73 -13.54 12.23
C ASN A 97 -32.88 -13.37 13.51
N PHE A 98 -31.61 -12.99 13.38
CA PHE A 98 -30.63 -12.88 14.47
C PHE A 98 -31.13 -12.07 15.67
N MET A 99 -31.92 -11.01 15.45
CA MET A 99 -32.47 -10.21 16.55
C MET A 99 -33.43 -10.98 17.45
N THR A 100 -34.02 -12.06 16.94
CA THR A 100 -34.99 -12.90 17.66
C THR A 100 -34.35 -14.20 18.15
N ASN A 101 -33.65 -14.93 17.28
CA ASN A 101 -33.10 -16.25 17.62
C ASN A 101 -31.66 -16.21 18.16
N ARG A 102 -30.96 -15.08 17.98
CA ARG A 102 -29.53 -14.91 18.33
C ARG A 102 -28.61 -15.92 17.66
N TRP A 103 -29.00 -16.49 16.51
CA TRP A 103 -28.21 -17.48 15.80
C TRP A 103 -27.18 -16.85 14.87
N LEU A 104 -25.98 -17.41 14.89
CA LEU A 104 -24.91 -17.06 13.96
C LEU A 104 -24.20 -18.32 13.47
N TYR A 105 -23.56 -18.19 12.32
CA TYR A 105 -22.90 -19.28 11.62
C TYR A 105 -21.42 -18.94 11.52
N LEU A 106 -20.58 -19.90 11.89
CA LEU A 106 -19.14 -19.79 11.79
C LEU A 106 -18.60 -20.92 10.91
N TYR A 107 -17.66 -20.57 10.04
CA TYR A 107 -16.86 -21.55 9.30
C TYR A 107 -15.40 -21.48 9.77
N TYR A 108 -14.87 -22.61 10.23
CA TYR A 108 -13.56 -22.62 10.88
C TYR A 108 -12.83 -23.96 10.77
N GLY A 109 -11.50 -23.92 10.89
CA GLY A 109 -10.64 -25.10 10.93
C GLY A 109 -10.84 -25.90 12.20
N ASP A 110 -11.25 -27.17 12.05
CA ASP A 110 -11.43 -28.08 13.18
C ASP A 110 -10.06 -28.40 13.81
N PRO A 111 -9.85 -28.09 15.11
CA PRO A 111 -8.60 -28.42 15.80
C PRO A 111 -8.40 -29.93 15.97
N THR A 112 -9.46 -30.75 15.83
CA THR A 112 -9.39 -32.19 16.06
C THR A 112 -9.62 -32.96 14.76
N PRO A 113 -8.59 -33.64 14.21
CA PRO A 113 -8.81 -34.52 13.07
C PRO A 113 -9.73 -35.69 13.45
N ARG A 114 -10.52 -36.17 12.48
CA ARG A 114 -11.33 -37.38 12.61
C ARG A 114 -10.75 -38.48 11.70
N ASN A 115 -11.44 -39.62 11.58
CA ASN A 115 -11.00 -40.73 10.73
C ASN A 115 -10.83 -40.35 9.25
N ASP A 116 -11.52 -39.30 8.81
CA ASP A 116 -11.43 -38.69 7.47
C ASP A 116 -10.38 -37.57 7.36
N GLY A 117 -9.61 -37.33 8.42
CA GLY A 117 -8.56 -36.32 8.49
C GLY A 117 -9.01 -34.98 9.06
N TYR A 118 -8.27 -33.94 8.70
CA TYR A 118 -8.61 -32.56 9.05
C TYR A 118 -9.76 -32.05 8.17
N ALA A 119 -10.50 -31.06 8.67
CA ALA A 119 -11.59 -30.44 7.93
C ALA A 119 -11.79 -28.99 8.39
N ASN A 120 -12.39 -28.19 7.52
CA ASN A 120 -13.07 -26.97 7.94
C ASN A 120 -14.55 -27.30 8.16
N VAL A 121 -15.15 -26.70 9.19
CA VAL A 121 -16.49 -27.02 9.67
C VAL A 121 -17.36 -25.78 9.65
N LEU A 122 -18.54 -25.89 9.05
CA LEU A 122 -19.64 -24.95 9.19
C LEU A 122 -20.49 -25.37 10.38
N ALA A 123 -20.67 -24.46 11.34
CA ALA A 123 -21.49 -24.69 12.51
C ALA A 123 -22.35 -23.47 12.86
N ARG A 124 -23.58 -23.73 13.30
CA ARG A 124 -24.49 -22.76 13.91
C ARG A 124 -24.20 -22.66 15.41
N PHE A 125 -24.29 -21.46 15.96
CA PHE A 125 -24.20 -21.17 17.39
C PHE A 125 -25.33 -20.23 17.80
N GLU A 126 -25.67 -20.24 19.09
CA GLU A 126 -26.52 -19.23 19.70
C GLU A 126 -25.66 -18.26 20.52
N LEU A 127 -25.86 -16.95 20.32
CA LEU A 127 -25.18 -15.91 21.07
C LEU A 127 -25.97 -15.57 22.35
N THR A 128 -25.35 -15.86 23.50
CA THR A 128 -25.90 -15.58 24.83
C THR A 128 -25.14 -14.45 25.53
N ALA A 129 -25.61 -14.03 26.71
CA ALA A 129 -24.89 -13.07 27.55
C ALA A 129 -23.46 -13.53 27.93
N ASN A 130 -23.24 -14.85 28.01
CA ASN A 130 -22.00 -15.49 28.43
C ASN A 130 -21.10 -15.93 27.26
N GLY A 131 -21.45 -15.59 26.01
CA GLY A 131 -20.72 -16.01 24.82
C GLY A 131 -21.53 -16.99 23.95
N LEU A 132 -20.84 -17.82 23.17
CA LEU A 132 -21.48 -18.78 22.26
C LEU A 132 -21.93 -20.04 22.99
N ALA A 133 -23.13 -20.52 22.67
CA ALA A 133 -23.73 -21.75 23.16
C ALA A 133 -24.37 -22.56 22.01
N ASN A 134 -24.91 -23.74 22.33
CA ASN A 134 -25.76 -24.55 21.43
C ASN A 134 -25.15 -24.79 20.04
N ARG A 135 -23.87 -25.16 20.01
CA ARG A 135 -23.15 -25.49 18.77
C ARG A 135 -23.85 -26.64 18.05
N VAL A 136 -24.20 -26.43 16.78
CA VAL A 136 -24.63 -27.48 15.85
C VAL A 136 -23.72 -27.51 14.64
N GLU A 137 -23.07 -28.65 14.40
CA GLU A 137 -22.28 -28.87 13.19
C GLU A 137 -23.20 -29.20 12.01
N MET A 138 -23.06 -28.45 10.93
CA MET A 138 -23.93 -28.56 9.76
C MET A 138 -23.23 -29.22 8.59
N LEU A 139 -22.00 -28.78 8.28
CA LEU A 139 -21.26 -29.28 7.13
C LEU A 139 -19.77 -29.38 7.47
N ARG A 140 -19.13 -30.45 6.98
CA ARG A 140 -17.69 -30.70 7.13
C ARG A 140 -17.06 -30.79 5.74
N VAL A 141 -16.07 -29.94 5.48
CA VAL A 141 -15.33 -29.86 4.22
C VAL A 141 -13.92 -30.41 4.44
N PRO A 142 -13.59 -31.61 3.92
CA PRO A 142 -12.32 -32.27 4.20
C PRO A 142 -11.10 -31.50 3.67
N LEU A 143 -10.05 -31.43 4.48
CA LEU A 143 -8.72 -30.95 4.09
C LEU A 143 -7.86 -32.16 3.74
N LEU A 144 -7.26 -32.17 2.54
CA LEU A 144 -6.54 -33.35 2.07
C LEU A 144 -5.21 -33.57 2.81
N HIS A 145 -4.48 -32.51 3.17
CA HIS A 145 -3.15 -32.58 3.79
C HIS A 145 -2.94 -31.40 4.74
N GLU A 146 -2.07 -31.56 5.75
CA GLU A 146 -1.66 -30.45 6.61
C GLU A 146 -0.91 -29.37 5.80
N GLY A 147 -1.22 -28.09 6.08
CA GLY A 147 -0.43 -26.95 5.61
C GLY A 147 -0.66 -26.50 4.16
N VAL A 148 -1.74 -26.92 3.49
CA VAL A 148 -2.06 -26.49 2.11
C VAL A 148 -2.86 -25.17 2.09
N SER A 149 -2.75 -24.43 0.98
CA SER A 149 -3.34 -23.12 0.71
C SER A 149 -4.81 -23.18 0.24
N HIS A 150 -5.43 -22.01 0.13
CA HIS A 150 -6.77 -21.76 -0.40
C HIS A 150 -7.88 -22.34 0.47
N SER A 151 -8.05 -21.76 1.66
CA SER A 151 -9.15 -22.14 2.56
C SER A 151 -10.47 -21.47 2.21
N ALA A 152 -10.42 -20.30 1.55
CA ALA A 152 -11.57 -19.40 1.34
C ALA A 152 -12.38 -19.21 2.64
N GLY A 153 -13.70 -19.47 2.61
CA GLY A 153 -14.49 -19.65 3.81
C GLY A 153 -15.47 -18.54 4.14
N SER A 154 -15.82 -17.69 3.17
CA SER A 154 -16.78 -16.61 3.32
C SER A 154 -18.21 -17.14 3.38
N LEU A 155 -19.06 -16.49 4.19
CA LEU A 155 -20.47 -16.84 4.38
C LEU A 155 -21.39 -15.68 3.98
N ALA A 156 -22.48 -15.99 3.28
CA ALA A 156 -23.50 -15.00 2.95
C ALA A 156 -24.90 -15.63 2.91
N PHE A 157 -25.90 -14.89 3.40
CA PHE A 157 -27.31 -15.26 3.23
C PHE A 157 -27.93 -14.55 2.03
N ASP A 158 -28.81 -15.25 1.33
CA ASP A 158 -29.74 -14.61 0.39
C ASP A 158 -31.06 -14.18 1.09
N ALA A 159 -31.89 -13.43 0.37
CA ALA A 159 -33.19 -12.97 0.84
C ALA A 159 -34.21 -14.09 1.12
N LYS A 160 -33.91 -15.34 0.71
CA LYS A 160 -34.76 -16.53 0.94
C LYS A 160 -34.27 -17.36 2.13
N GLY A 161 -33.23 -16.92 2.84
CA GLY A 161 -32.64 -17.62 3.96
C GLY A 161 -31.72 -18.78 3.57
N ASN A 162 -31.29 -18.86 2.30
CA ASN A 162 -30.26 -19.82 1.92
C ASN A 162 -28.88 -19.30 2.32
N LEU A 163 -28.08 -20.17 2.91
CA LEU A 163 -26.70 -19.90 3.30
C LEU A 163 -25.75 -20.36 2.20
N TYR A 164 -24.92 -19.43 1.75
CA TYR A 164 -23.82 -19.68 0.83
C TYR A 164 -22.51 -19.82 1.60
N LEU A 165 -21.68 -20.78 1.21
CA LEU A 165 -20.35 -21.02 1.77
C LEU A 165 -19.34 -21.16 0.64
N SER A 166 -18.31 -20.32 0.64
CA SER A 166 -17.19 -20.43 -0.29
C SER A 166 -16.12 -21.40 0.23
N THR A 167 -15.60 -22.28 -0.64
CA THR A 167 -14.57 -23.26 -0.29
C THR A 167 -13.45 -23.25 -1.32
N GLY A 168 -12.21 -23.11 -0.87
CA GLY A 168 -11.05 -23.18 -1.77
C GLY A 168 -10.68 -24.63 -2.12
N ASP A 169 -9.81 -24.79 -3.11
CA ASP A 169 -9.52 -26.05 -3.78
C ASP A 169 -8.48 -26.94 -3.08
N ASN A 170 -7.82 -26.40 -2.06
CA ASN A 170 -6.67 -26.99 -1.38
C ASN A 170 -5.57 -27.47 -2.35
N THR A 171 -5.22 -26.66 -3.35
CA THR A 171 -4.18 -26.98 -4.34
C THR A 171 -3.35 -25.75 -4.69
N ASN A 172 -2.03 -25.82 -4.52
CA ASN A 172 -1.16 -24.72 -4.98
C ASN A 172 -0.60 -24.97 -6.40
N PRO A 173 -0.37 -23.92 -7.19
CA PRO A 173 0.12 -24.02 -8.56
C PRO A 173 1.67 -24.17 -8.66
N PHE A 174 2.39 -24.31 -7.54
CA PHE A 174 3.82 -23.99 -7.51
C PHE A 174 4.70 -25.05 -8.18
N GLU A 175 4.36 -26.33 -8.06
CA GLU A 175 5.02 -27.40 -8.83
C GLU A 175 4.47 -27.50 -10.27
N SER A 176 3.62 -26.56 -10.66
CA SER A 176 3.11 -26.37 -12.03
C SER A 176 3.69 -25.11 -12.69
N ASP A 177 4.83 -24.60 -12.20
CA ASP A 177 5.47 -23.34 -12.65
C ASP A 177 4.55 -22.11 -12.55
N GLY A 178 3.60 -22.12 -11.62
CA GLY A 178 2.61 -21.06 -11.44
C GLY A 178 1.44 -21.12 -12.42
N TYR A 179 1.35 -22.10 -13.32
CA TYR A 179 0.17 -22.31 -14.18
C TYR A 179 -0.83 -23.27 -13.50
N SER A 180 -1.89 -23.64 -14.21
CA SER A 180 -2.89 -24.62 -13.75
C SER A 180 -2.24 -25.92 -13.21
N PRO A 181 -2.49 -26.31 -11.94
CA PRO A 181 -2.02 -27.56 -11.37
C PRO A 181 -2.99 -28.71 -11.67
N SER A 182 -2.54 -29.69 -12.45
CA SER A 182 -3.32 -30.89 -12.82
C SER A 182 -2.47 -32.16 -12.79
N ASP A 183 -1.55 -32.24 -11.84
CA ASP A 183 -0.57 -33.33 -11.72
C ASP A 183 -1.14 -34.50 -10.92
N ASP A 184 -1.78 -35.44 -11.63
CA ASP A 184 -2.50 -36.57 -11.05
C ASP A 184 -1.65 -37.83 -10.83
N ARG A 185 -0.32 -37.71 -10.96
CA ARG A 185 0.61 -38.82 -10.76
C ARG A 185 0.54 -39.39 -9.33
N PRO A 186 0.83 -40.69 -9.13
CA PRO A 186 0.82 -41.30 -7.81
C PRO A 186 1.66 -40.53 -6.78
N GLY A 187 1.08 -40.25 -5.60
CA GLY A 187 1.73 -39.49 -4.52
C GLY A 187 1.75 -37.97 -4.70
N ARG A 188 1.11 -37.43 -5.75
CA ARG A 188 1.15 -35.99 -6.10
C ARG A 188 -0.21 -35.30 -6.03
N THR A 189 -1.21 -35.95 -5.44
CA THR A 189 -2.59 -35.46 -5.28
C THR A 189 -2.70 -34.01 -4.78
N ARG A 190 -1.76 -33.52 -3.96
CA ARG A 190 -1.74 -32.11 -3.50
C ARG A 190 -1.55 -31.06 -4.62
N PHE A 191 -1.13 -31.46 -5.82
CA PHE A 191 -0.87 -30.62 -7.00
C PHE A 191 -1.85 -30.86 -8.16
N ASP A 192 -2.97 -31.49 -7.85
CA ASP A 192 -4.03 -31.80 -8.82
C ASP A 192 -5.33 -31.06 -8.46
N ALA A 193 -5.59 -29.89 -9.04
CA ALA A 193 -6.82 -29.15 -8.76
C ALA A 193 -8.06 -29.80 -9.41
N LEU A 194 -7.87 -30.74 -10.36
CA LEU A 194 -8.99 -31.47 -10.95
C LEU A 194 -9.63 -32.46 -9.99
N LYS A 195 -8.92 -32.88 -8.94
CA LYS A 195 -9.50 -33.72 -7.87
C LYS A 195 -10.58 -33.00 -7.06
N SER A 196 -10.53 -31.67 -7.00
CA SER A 196 -11.39 -30.82 -6.18
C SER A 196 -12.23 -29.90 -7.04
N SER A 197 -11.68 -28.78 -7.53
CA SER A 197 -12.42 -27.74 -8.27
C SER A 197 -13.24 -28.30 -9.44
N GLY A 198 -12.62 -29.14 -10.26
CA GLY A 198 -13.24 -29.82 -11.41
C GLY A 198 -13.99 -31.12 -11.07
N ASN A 199 -14.03 -31.55 -9.81
CA ASN A 199 -14.71 -32.76 -9.37
C ASN A 199 -16.12 -32.40 -8.86
N THR A 200 -17.15 -32.98 -9.49
CA THR A 200 -18.56 -32.75 -9.15
C THR A 200 -18.97 -33.43 -7.85
N ASN A 201 -18.16 -34.37 -7.35
CA ASN A 201 -18.40 -35.12 -6.12
C ASN A 201 -17.54 -34.63 -4.93
N ASP A 202 -16.97 -33.42 -5.02
CA ASP A 202 -16.13 -32.82 -3.99
C ASP A 202 -16.68 -31.45 -3.56
N LEU A 203 -16.56 -31.12 -2.28
CA LEU A 203 -17.05 -29.85 -1.71
C LEU A 203 -16.04 -28.71 -1.79
N ARG A 204 -14.81 -28.95 -2.26
CA ARG A 204 -13.74 -27.95 -2.37
C ARG A 204 -13.66 -27.34 -3.77
N GLY A 205 -13.18 -26.10 -3.82
CA GLY A 205 -13.14 -25.29 -5.03
C GLY A 205 -14.56 -25.03 -5.54
N LYS A 206 -15.48 -24.69 -4.61
CA LYS A 206 -16.92 -24.51 -4.85
C LYS A 206 -17.43 -23.25 -4.15
N ILE A 207 -18.62 -22.83 -4.54
CA ILE A 207 -19.53 -22.09 -3.63
C ILE A 207 -20.76 -22.98 -3.43
N LEU A 208 -20.97 -23.36 -2.18
CA LEU A 208 -22.04 -24.25 -1.75
C LEU A 208 -23.27 -23.41 -1.36
N ARG A 209 -24.47 -23.97 -1.54
CA ARG A 209 -25.72 -23.33 -1.13
C ARG A 209 -26.64 -24.35 -0.45
N ILE A 210 -26.99 -24.07 0.80
CA ILE A 210 -27.87 -24.88 1.64
C ILE A 210 -28.94 -24.00 2.28
N HIS A 211 -30.02 -24.60 2.78
CA HIS A 211 -31.00 -23.90 3.63
C HIS A 211 -30.92 -24.43 5.06
N PRO A 212 -30.42 -23.65 6.03
CA PRO A 212 -30.39 -24.06 7.43
C PRO A 212 -31.80 -24.29 8.01
N GLU A 213 -32.00 -25.39 8.72
CA GLU A 213 -33.26 -25.69 9.40
C GLU A 213 -33.18 -25.39 10.91
N PRO A 214 -34.31 -25.07 11.57
CA PRO A 214 -34.34 -24.78 13.00
C PRO A 214 -33.81 -25.92 13.88
N ASP A 215 -34.04 -27.17 13.49
CA ASP A 215 -33.57 -28.37 14.21
C ASP A 215 -32.05 -28.59 14.10
N GLY A 216 -31.36 -27.76 13.32
CA GLY A 216 -29.92 -27.82 13.14
C GLY A 216 -29.48 -28.66 11.94
N THR A 217 -30.41 -29.24 11.20
CA THR A 217 -30.14 -29.85 9.88
C THR A 217 -30.11 -28.79 8.78
N TYR A 218 -29.99 -29.23 7.52
CA TYR A 218 -30.16 -28.36 6.36
C TYR A 218 -30.88 -29.09 5.23
N THR A 219 -31.59 -28.34 4.39
CA THR A 219 -32.17 -28.82 3.15
C THR A 219 -31.37 -28.29 1.94
N ILE A 220 -31.60 -28.90 0.77
CA ILE A 220 -30.97 -28.51 -0.49
C ILE A 220 -31.94 -27.60 -1.26
N PRO A 221 -31.61 -26.32 -1.49
CA PRO A 221 -32.44 -25.42 -2.28
C PRO A 221 -32.55 -25.87 -3.74
N GLU A 222 -33.73 -25.65 -4.35
CA GLU A 222 -33.92 -25.83 -5.78
C GLU A 222 -33.02 -24.90 -6.60
N GLY A 223 -32.54 -25.37 -7.76
CA GLY A 223 -31.67 -24.60 -8.65
C GLY A 223 -30.18 -24.64 -8.30
N ASN A 224 -29.75 -25.54 -7.39
CA ASN A 224 -28.34 -25.92 -7.29
C ASN A 224 -27.90 -26.64 -8.57
N LEU A 225 -26.59 -26.65 -8.85
CA LEU A 225 -26.04 -27.12 -10.13
C LEU A 225 -26.37 -28.59 -10.41
N PHE A 226 -26.42 -29.40 -9.36
CA PHE A 226 -26.75 -30.83 -9.46
C PHE A 226 -28.00 -31.16 -8.63
N PRO A 227 -29.05 -31.73 -9.25
CA PRO A 227 -30.21 -32.19 -8.51
C PRO A 227 -29.87 -33.25 -7.45
N LYS A 228 -30.59 -33.22 -6.31
CA LYS A 228 -30.45 -34.21 -5.24
C LYS A 228 -30.62 -35.63 -5.77
N GLY A 229 -29.67 -36.50 -5.44
CA GLY A 229 -29.66 -37.91 -5.86
C GLY A 229 -28.96 -38.18 -7.20
N THR A 230 -28.46 -37.17 -7.89
CA THR A 230 -27.68 -37.34 -9.12
C THR A 230 -26.36 -38.10 -8.82
N PRO A 231 -26.13 -39.30 -9.40
CA PRO A 231 -24.94 -40.09 -9.10
C PRO A 231 -23.63 -39.35 -9.41
N GLY A 232 -22.62 -39.49 -8.55
CA GLY A 232 -21.32 -38.86 -8.73
C GLY A 232 -21.32 -37.33 -8.57
N THR A 233 -22.31 -36.77 -7.86
CA THR A 233 -22.40 -35.33 -7.62
C THR A 233 -22.76 -34.99 -6.18
N ARG A 234 -22.38 -33.78 -5.74
CA ARG A 234 -22.83 -33.21 -4.47
C ARG A 234 -23.93 -32.17 -4.70
N PRO A 235 -25.14 -32.37 -4.11
CA PRO A 235 -26.26 -31.47 -4.34
C PRO A 235 -26.10 -30.11 -3.67
N GLU A 236 -25.15 -29.94 -2.75
CA GLU A 236 -24.82 -28.65 -2.13
C GLU A 236 -24.17 -27.65 -3.11
N ILE A 237 -23.64 -28.12 -4.25
CA ILE A 237 -22.88 -27.29 -5.19
C ILE A 237 -23.81 -26.34 -5.94
N TYR A 238 -23.63 -25.04 -5.74
CA TYR A 238 -24.25 -23.99 -6.55
C TYR A 238 -23.29 -23.50 -7.64
N VAL A 239 -22.03 -23.25 -7.28
CA VAL A 239 -20.94 -22.93 -8.20
C VAL A 239 -19.84 -23.96 -8.07
N MET A 240 -19.32 -24.41 -9.21
CA MET A 240 -18.09 -25.21 -9.29
C MET A 240 -17.01 -24.55 -10.13
N GLY A 241 -15.80 -25.10 -10.07
CA GLY A 241 -14.67 -24.58 -10.83
C GLY A 241 -14.10 -23.30 -10.22
N CYS A 242 -13.96 -23.24 -8.90
CA CYS A 242 -13.30 -22.15 -8.17
C CYS A 242 -11.93 -22.60 -7.65
N ARG A 243 -10.99 -21.67 -7.48
CA ARG A 243 -9.66 -21.91 -6.89
C ARG A 243 -9.65 -21.53 -5.41
N ASN A 244 -9.82 -20.25 -5.13
CA ASN A 244 -9.90 -19.61 -3.83
C ASN A 244 -10.91 -18.44 -3.88
N PRO A 245 -12.23 -18.74 -3.85
CA PRO A 245 -13.29 -17.73 -3.85
C PRO A 245 -13.35 -17.02 -2.50
N PHE A 246 -12.46 -16.05 -2.27
CA PHE A 246 -12.07 -15.61 -0.92
C PHE A 246 -13.18 -14.86 -0.17
N ARG A 247 -13.85 -13.90 -0.83
CA ARG A 247 -15.00 -13.15 -0.29
C ARG A 247 -16.17 -13.19 -1.25
N ILE A 248 -17.34 -13.53 -0.72
CA ILE A 248 -18.59 -13.65 -1.48
C ILE A 248 -19.62 -12.64 -1.01
N SER A 249 -20.55 -12.30 -1.90
CA SER A 249 -21.67 -11.41 -1.62
C SER A 249 -22.86 -11.83 -2.46
N VAL A 250 -24.05 -11.86 -1.86
CA VAL A 250 -25.30 -12.17 -2.56
C VAL A 250 -26.14 -10.90 -2.64
N ASP A 251 -26.52 -10.51 -3.85
CA ASP A 251 -27.47 -9.42 -4.05
C ASP A 251 -28.88 -9.91 -3.71
N ASN A 252 -29.43 -9.39 -2.61
CA ASN A 252 -30.75 -9.76 -2.12
C ASN A 252 -31.91 -9.35 -3.04
N ARG A 253 -31.72 -8.42 -3.98
CA ARG A 253 -32.75 -8.02 -4.95
C ARG A 253 -32.76 -8.92 -6.19
N THR A 254 -31.59 -9.24 -6.73
CA THR A 254 -31.47 -10.00 -7.98
C THR A 254 -31.23 -11.50 -7.77
N GLY A 255 -30.72 -11.89 -6.60
CA GLY A 255 -30.24 -13.24 -6.31
C GLY A 255 -28.87 -13.55 -6.95
N PHE A 256 -28.21 -12.56 -7.56
CA PHE A 256 -26.89 -12.76 -8.16
C PHE A 256 -25.84 -12.91 -7.07
N LEU A 257 -24.95 -13.88 -7.26
CA LEU A 257 -23.81 -14.14 -6.39
C LEU A 257 -22.56 -13.53 -7.02
N TYR A 258 -21.81 -12.77 -6.23
CA TYR A 258 -20.54 -12.18 -6.61
C TYR A 258 -19.42 -12.70 -5.72
N TRP A 259 -18.23 -12.85 -6.29
CA TRP A 259 -17.04 -13.17 -5.50
C TRP A 259 -15.76 -12.72 -6.17
N GLY A 260 -14.73 -12.56 -5.37
CA GLY A 260 -13.37 -12.46 -5.85
C GLY A 260 -12.68 -13.81 -5.81
N GLU A 261 -11.94 -14.11 -6.87
CA GLU A 261 -11.28 -15.38 -7.11
C GLU A 261 -9.78 -15.12 -7.30
N VAL A 262 -8.97 -15.72 -6.42
CA VAL A 262 -7.51 -15.57 -6.47
C VAL A 262 -6.95 -16.60 -7.44
N GLY A 263 -6.31 -16.14 -8.51
CA GLY A 263 -5.83 -17.01 -9.58
C GLY A 263 -4.44 -17.61 -9.37
N PRO A 264 -3.90 -18.31 -10.37
CA PRO A 264 -2.56 -18.87 -10.28
C PRO A 264 -1.47 -17.81 -10.52
N ASP A 265 -0.20 -18.18 -10.33
CA ASP A 265 0.91 -17.23 -10.13
C ASP A 265 1.83 -17.03 -11.33
N ALA A 266 1.54 -17.64 -12.48
CA ALA A 266 2.34 -17.47 -13.69
C ALA A 266 2.35 -16.00 -14.12
N GLY A 267 3.54 -15.38 -14.11
CA GLY A 267 3.71 -13.97 -14.47
C GLY A 267 3.64 -13.64 -15.96
N LYS A 268 3.69 -14.65 -16.84
CA LYS A 268 3.66 -14.50 -18.30
C LYS A 268 2.87 -15.60 -18.99
N ASP A 269 2.39 -15.31 -20.20
CA ASP A 269 1.75 -16.30 -21.04
C ASP A 269 2.80 -17.30 -21.56
N SER A 270 2.37 -18.52 -21.85
CA SER A 270 3.21 -19.55 -22.43
C SER A 270 2.50 -20.29 -23.55
N LEU A 271 3.17 -20.37 -24.70
CA LEU A 271 2.71 -21.17 -25.84
C LEU A 271 2.66 -22.68 -25.55
N MET A 272 3.24 -23.12 -24.43
CA MET A 272 3.23 -24.52 -24.00
C MET A 272 2.30 -24.75 -22.81
N ARG A 273 2.12 -23.78 -21.91
CA ARG A 273 1.35 -24.01 -20.67
C ARG A 273 -0.04 -23.39 -20.71
N GLY A 274 -0.21 -22.25 -21.38
CA GLY A 274 -1.46 -21.50 -21.44
C GLY A 274 -1.29 -20.06 -20.94
N PRO A 275 -2.38 -19.39 -20.56
CA PRO A 275 -2.36 -18.00 -20.14
C PRO A 275 -1.59 -17.80 -18.83
N ARG A 276 -1.06 -16.59 -18.64
CA ARG A 276 -0.62 -16.08 -17.33
C ARG A 276 -1.77 -16.14 -16.33
N GLY A 277 -1.46 -16.10 -15.03
CA GLY A 277 -2.50 -16.06 -14.02
C GLY A 277 -3.34 -14.78 -14.11
N HIS A 278 -4.61 -14.86 -13.69
CA HIS A 278 -5.47 -13.70 -13.48
C HIS A 278 -6.24 -13.88 -12.18
N ASP A 279 -6.39 -12.82 -11.41
CA ASP A 279 -7.46 -12.77 -10.43
C ASP A 279 -8.74 -12.33 -11.13
N GLU A 280 -9.88 -12.72 -10.58
CA GLU A 280 -11.18 -12.49 -11.19
C GLU A 280 -12.17 -11.93 -10.17
N ILE A 281 -13.04 -11.04 -10.64
CA ILE A 281 -14.35 -10.86 -10.03
C ILE A 281 -15.34 -11.66 -10.87
N ASN A 282 -16.13 -12.48 -10.22
CA ASN A 282 -17.09 -13.36 -10.85
C ASN A 282 -18.53 -13.00 -10.47
N GLN A 283 -19.47 -13.37 -11.36
CA GLN A 283 -20.91 -13.16 -11.19
C GLN A 283 -21.64 -14.43 -11.61
N ALA A 284 -22.33 -15.07 -10.67
CA ALA A 284 -23.26 -16.17 -10.94
C ALA A 284 -24.69 -15.66 -10.90
N ARG A 285 -25.29 -15.50 -12.09
CA ARG A 285 -26.73 -15.20 -12.25
C ARG A 285 -27.60 -16.44 -11.98
N GLN A 286 -27.01 -17.61 -12.12
CA GLN A 286 -27.56 -18.93 -11.81
C GLN A 286 -26.40 -19.88 -11.47
N ALA A 287 -26.72 -21.08 -11.00
CA ALA A 287 -25.74 -22.13 -10.75
C ALA A 287 -24.89 -22.44 -12.00
N GLY A 288 -23.62 -22.79 -11.82
CA GLY A 288 -22.72 -22.97 -12.97
C GLY A 288 -21.31 -23.46 -12.66
N ASN A 289 -20.58 -23.80 -13.73
CA ASN A 289 -19.15 -24.09 -13.71
C ASN A 289 -18.36 -22.86 -14.19
N PHE A 290 -17.41 -22.38 -13.39
CA PHE A 290 -16.58 -21.18 -13.66
C PHE A 290 -15.14 -21.53 -14.04
N GLY A 291 -14.91 -22.80 -14.39
CA GLY A 291 -13.83 -23.19 -15.28
C GLY A 291 -12.51 -23.59 -14.64
N TRP A 292 -12.16 -23.15 -13.42
CA TRP A 292 -10.91 -23.58 -12.79
C TRP A 292 -10.89 -25.10 -12.53
N PRO A 293 -9.79 -25.83 -12.80
CA PRO A 293 -8.46 -25.36 -13.21
C PRO A 293 -8.22 -25.38 -14.72
N LEU A 294 -9.24 -25.60 -15.53
CA LEU A 294 -9.12 -25.75 -16.97
C LEU A 294 -9.01 -24.40 -17.70
N PHE A 295 -9.61 -23.36 -17.12
CA PHE A 295 -9.68 -22.01 -17.68
C PHE A 295 -9.38 -20.94 -16.63
N VAL A 296 -9.10 -19.73 -17.11
CA VAL A 296 -8.96 -18.49 -16.32
C VAL A 296 -9.47 -17.29 -17.12
N GLY A 297 -9.88 -16.22 -16.46
CA GLY A 297 -10.42 -15.00 -17.04
C GLY A 297 -11.67 -15.28 -17.86
N ASN A 298 -11.70 -14.80 -19.09
CA ASN A 298 -12.81 -15.02 -20.01
C ASN A 298 -12.79 -16.39 -20.70
N ASN A 299 -12.64 -17.47 -19.93
CA ASN A 299 -12.45 -18.84 -20.41
C ASN A 299 -11.17 -19.04 -21.24
N LYS A 300 -10.07 -18.34 -20.91
CA LYS A 300 -8.76 -18.58 -21.56
C LYS A 300 -8.29 -20.00 -21.20
N PRO A 301 -8.10 -20.91 -22.17
CA PRO A 301 -7.83 -22.32 -21.87
C PRO A 301 -6.36 -22.58 -21.52
N TYR A 302 -6.14 -23.47 -20.56
CA TYR A 302 -4.84 -24.10 -20.36
C TYR A 302 -4.66 -25.28 -21.33
N TYR A 303 -3.41 -25.66 -21.57
CA TYR A 303 -3.11 -26.92 -22.26
C TYR A 303 -3.24 -28.08 -21.28
N ARG A 304 -3.79 -29.21 -21.75
CA ARG A 304 -3.59 -30.48 -21.06
C ARG A 304 -2.10 -30.76 -21.00
N TYR A 305 -1.55 -30.88 -19.80
CA TYR A 305 -0.12 -31.02 -19.61
C TYR A 305 0.22 -32.41 -19.05
N ASP A 306 1.11 -33.11 -19.75
CA ASP A 306 1.72 -34.33 -19.25
C ASP A 306 2.96 -33.96 -18.42
N PHE A 307 2.87 -34.14 -17.11
CA PHE A 307 3.92 -33.78 -16.16
C PHE A 307 5.11 -34.73 -16.16
N ASP A 308 4.96 -35.97 -16.66
CA ASP A 308 6.07 -36.92 -16.81
C ASP A 308 6.86 -36.63 -18.08
N ALA A 309 6.17 -36.50 -19.21
CA ALA A 309 6.77 -36.18 -20.50
C ALA A 309 7.18 -34.70 -20.62
N LYS A 310 6.70 -33.83 -19.71
CA LYS A 310 6.81 -32.37 -19.77
C LYS A 310 6.33 -31.82 -21.12
N LYS A 311 5.21 -32.36 -21.60
CA LYS A 311 4.68 -32.11 -22.94
C LYS A 311 3.24 -31.65 -22.88
N SER A 312 2.94 -30.65 -23.68
CA SER A 312 1.59 -30.11 -23.84
C SER A 312 0.83 -30.89 -24.90
N GLY A 313 -0.41 -31.23 -24.57
CA GLY A 313 -1.39 -31.83 -25.46
C GLY A 313 -2.32 -30.77 -26.05
N GLU A 314 -3.61 -31.07 -26.08
CA GLU A 314 -4.64 -30.17 -26.61
C GLU A 314 -5.11 -29.14 -25.57
N LEU A 315 -5.66 -28.02 -26.06
CA LEU A 315 -6.37 -27.06 -25.22
C LEU A 315 -7.71 -27.64 -24.75
N PHE A 316 -8.15 -27.24 -23.57
CA PHE A 316 -9.49 -27.58 -23.09
C PHE A 316 -10.58 -26.82 -23.85
N ASP A 317 -11.73 -27.46 -24.07
CA ASP A 317 -12.93 -26.87 -24.68
C ASP A 317 -13.89 -26.37 -23.59
N ALA A 318 -14.18 -25.06 -23.58
CA ALA A 318 -15.06 -24.44 -22.61
C ALA A 318 -16.53 -24.89 -22.74
N GLN A 319 -16.98 -25.32 -23.92
CA GLN A 319 -18.35 -25.81 -24.12
C GLN A 319 -18.52 -27.26 -23.67
N LYS A 320 -17.44 -28.04 -23.66
CA LYS A 320 -17.46 -29.42 -23.21
C LYS A 320 -16.20 -29.77 -22.41
N PRO A 321 -16.01 -29.19 -21.20
CA PRO A 321 -14.81 -29.44 -20.43
C PRO A 321 -14.76 -30.88 -19.93
N VAL A 322 -13.56 -31.46 -19.85
CA VAL A 322 -13.37 -32.85 -19.44
C VAL A 322 -12.36 -32.92 -18.29
N ASN A 323 -12.74 -33.59 -17.21
CA ASN A 323 -11.86 -33.91 -16.10
C ASN A 323 -11.11 -35.22 -16.38
N PHE A 324 -9.81 -35.12 -16.67
CA PHE A 324 -8.94 -36.27 -16.96
C PHE A 324 -8.21 -36.85 -15.75
N SER A 325 -8.37 -36.26 -14.55
CA SER A 325 -7.60 -36.70 -13.37
C SER A 325 -7.97 -38.12 -12.96
N GLY A 326 -6.96 -38.94 -12.69
CA GLY A 326 -7.11 -40.24 -12.03
C GLY A 326 -7.70 -40.17 -10.61
N ASN A 327 -7.73 -38.99 -9.98
CA ASN A 327 -8.31 -38.75 -8.66
C ASN A 327 -9.77 -38.26 -8.71
N ASN A 328 -10.38 -38.16 -9.91
CA ASN A 328 -11.76 -37.71 -10.06
C ASN A 328 -12.75 -38.81 -9.59
N THR A 329 -13.64 -38.45 -8.68
CA THR A 329 -14.70 -39.33 -8.15
C THR A 329 -16.11 -38.91 -8.60
N GLY A 330 -16.21 -37.89 -9.45
CA GLY A 330 -17.45 -37.36 -9.99
C GLY A 330 -17.60 -37.61 -11.50
N LEU A 331 -18.33 -36.71 -12.16
CA LEU A 331 -18.55 -36.73 -13.59
C LEU A 331 -17.25 -36.45 -14.35
N LYS A 332 -17.09 -37.10 -15.50
CA LYS A 332 -15.95 -36.90 -16.39
C LYS A 332 -16.17 -35.72 -17.34
N GLU A 333 -17.34 -35.64 -17.97
CA GLU A 333 -17.76 -34.48 -18.74
C GLU A 333 -18.40 -33.47 -17.79
N LEU A 334 -17.89 -32.24 -17.79
CA LEU A 334 -18.33 -31.18 -16.89
C LEU A 334 -19.34 -30.26 -17.59
N PRO A 335 -20.18 -29.53 -16.83
CA PRO A 335 -20.99 -28.46 -17.39
C PRO A 335 -20.12 -27.42 -18.12
N PRO A 336 -20.65 -26.73 -19.16
CA PRO A 336 -19.94 -25.66 -19.85
C PRO A 336 -19.38 -24.60 -18.89
N ALA A 337 -18.17 -24.13 -19.16
CA ALA A 337 -17.51 -23.09 -18.36
C ALA A 337 -18.10 -21.70 -18.67
N GLN A 338 -18.37 -20.94 -17.62
CA GLN A 338 -18.82 -19.55 -17.70
C GLN A 338 -17.62 -18.61 -17.55
N SER A 339 -17.64 -17.53 -18.33
CA SER A 339 -16.61 -16.49 -18.33
C SER A 339 -16.60 -15.71 -17.01
N ALA A 340 -15.42 -15.30 -16.56
CA ALA A 340 -15.31 -14.30 -15.51
C ALA A 340 -15.98 -12.98 -15.89
N PHE A 341 -16.46 -12.26 -14.88
CA PHE A 341 -17.12 -10.97 -15.06
C PHE A 341 -16.11 -9.84 -15.26
N ILE A 342 -15.02 -9.84 -14.48
CA ILE A 342 -13.85 -8.95 -14.60
C ILE A 342 -12.60 -9.79 -14.31
N TRP A 343 -11.49 -9.60 -15.02
CA TRP A 343 -10.25 -10.36 -14.80
C TRP A 343 -9.00 -9.52 -15.04
N TYR A 344 -7.94 -9.72 -14.25
CA TYR A 344 -6.70 -8.93 -14.39
C TYR A 344 -5.43 -9.67 -13.97
N PRO A 345 -4.32 -9.49 -14.70
CA PRO A 345 -3.04 -10.10 -14.36
C PRO A 345 -2.22 -9.25 -13.38
N TYR A 346 -1.03 -9.72 -12.99
CA TYR A 346 -0.06 -8.92 -12.22
C TYR A 346 0.40 -7.65 -12.99
N ALA A 347 0.48 -7.79 -14.32
CA ALA A 347 0.74 -6.69 -15.25
C ALA A 347 -0.53 -5.90 -15.57
N ASP A 348 -0.43 -4.89 -16.43
CA ASP A 348 -1.59 -4.15 -16.93
C ASP A 348 -2.57 -5.11 -17.61
N SER A 349 -3.86 -4.93 -17.33
CA SER A 349 -4.93 -5.60 -18.06
C SER A 349 -5.31 -4.73 -19.27
N PRO A 350 -5.22 -5.26 -20.50
CA PRO A 350 -5.75 -4.56 -21.68
C PRO A 350 -7.26 -4.32 -21.60
N GLU A 351 -7.99 -5.24 -20.98
CA GLU A 351 -9.46 -5.21 -20.87
C GLU A 351 -9.94 -4.31 -19.73
N PHE A 352 -9.14 -4.19 -18.65
CA PHE A 352 -9.46 -3.42 -17.45
C PHE A 352 -8.24 -2.61 -16.95
N PRO A 353 -7.73 -1.67 -17.75
CA PRO A 353 -6.50 -0.93 -17.43
C PRO A 353 -6.60 -0.12 -16.14
N GLU A 354 -7.81 0.26 -15.72
CA GLU A 354 -8.06 1.03 -14.49
C GLU A 354 -7.66 0.28 -13.22
N LEU A 355 -7.60 -1.06 -13.27
CA LEU A 355 -7.25 -1.90 -12.12
C LEU A 355 -5.75 -1.88 -11.79
N GLY A 356 -4.92 -1.32 -12.68
CA GLY A 356 -3.48 -1.12 -12.48
C GLY A 356 -2.64 -2.40 -12.49
N THR A 357 -1.47 -2.34 -11.84
CA THR A 357 -0.47 -3.43 -11.76
C THR A 357 -0.10 -3.74 -10.31
N GLY A 358 0.69 -4.79 -10.11
CA GLY A 358 1.15 -5.28 -8.79
C GLY A 358 0.49 -6.60 -8.41
N GLY A 359 0.73 -7.04 -7.18
CA GLY A 359 0.08 -8.19 -6.55
C GLY A 359 -1.45 -8.14 -6.70
N ARG A 360 -2.11 -9.29 -6.50
CA ARG A 360 -3.56 -9.39 -6.67
C ARG A 360 -4.15 -10.23 -5.57
N ASN A 361 -5.33 -9.83 -5.12
CA ASN A 361 -6.21 -10.65 -4.30
C ASN A 361 -7.62 -10.04 -4.40
N ALA A 362 -8.34 -10.42 -5.44
CA ALA A 362 -9.68 -9.92 -5.76
C ALA A 362 -10.71 -10.35 -4.70
N MET A 363 -11.66 -9.46 -4.39
CA MET A 363 -12.77 -9.71 -3.46
C MET A 363 -14.09 -9.12 -3.97
N GLY A 364 -15.18 -9.85 -3.76
CA GLY A 364 -16.54 -9.42 -4.10
C GLY A 364 -17.23 -8.79 -2.89
N GLY A 365 -17.78 -7.59 -3.06
CA GLY A 365 -18.48 -6.86 -2.01
C GLY A 365 -19.99 -6.68 -2.27
N PRO A 366 -20.68 -5.86 -1.48
CA PRO A 366 -22.12 -5.67 -1.55
C PRO A 366 -22.55 -4.84 -2.78
N VAL A 367 -23.77 -5.07 -3.25
CA VAL A 367 -24.48 -4.14 -4.15
C VAL A 367 -25.22 -3.12 -3.30
N TYR A 368 -25.04 -1.83 -3.59
CA TYR A 368 -25.73 -0.77 -2.87
C TYR A 368 -27.08 -0.44 -3.50
N TYR A 369 -28.16 -0.47 -2.71
CA TYR A 369 -29.50 -0.04 -3.13
C TYR A 369 -29.98 1.09 -2.23
N TYR A 370 -30.11 2.29 -2.79
CA TYR A 370 -30.37 3.51 -2.02
C TYR A 370 -31.66 3.45 -1.19
N ASP A 371 -32.67 2.77 -1.73
CA ASP A 371 -34.00 2.65 -1.13
C ASP A 371 -34.12 1.49 -0.12
N ASP A 372 -33.09 0.63 0.02
CA ASP A 372 -33.03 -0.41 1.06
C ASP A 372 -32.53 0.11 2.41
N HIS A 373 -32.11 1.38 2.46
CA HIS A 373 -31.54 2.01 3.65
C HIS A 373 -32.48 3.08 4.24
N GLU A 374 -32.46 3.18 5.57
CA GLU A 374 -33.20 4.17 6.34
C GLU A 374 -32.89 5.61 5.86
N ARG A 375 -33.82 6.52 6.10
CA ARG A 375 -33.58 7.95 5.87
C ARG A 375 -32.59 8.47 6.90
N PHE A 376 -31.33 8.52 6.51
CA PHE A 376 -30.21 8.99 7.32
C PHE A 376 -29.33 9.93 6.48
N GLU A 377 -28.90 11.06 7.05
CA GLU A 377 -28.12 12.08 6.34
C GLU A 377 -26.74 11.56 5.89
N GLY A 378 -26.19 10.59 6.62
CA GLY A 378 -24.88 10.01 6.30
C GLY A 378 -24.91 8.85 5.30
N LYS A 379 -26.09 8.50 4.77
CA LYS A 379 -26.25 7.39 3.82
C LYS A 379 -25.66 7.75 2.46
N PHE A 380 -25.15 6.75 1.75
CA PHE A 380 -24.58 6.99 0.43
C PHE A 380 -25.63 7.57 -0.55
N PRO A 381 -25.24 8.46 -1.46
CA PRO A 381 -26.18 9.11 -2.37
C PRO A 381 -26.66 8.15 -3.46
N ARG A 382 -27.81 8.47 -4.09
CA ARG A 382 -28.45 7.66 -5.15
C ARG A 382 -27.53 7.38 -6.35
N TYR A 383 -26.44 8.13 -6.52
CA TYR A 383 -25.38 7.82 -7.49
C TYR A 383 -24.83 6.38 -7.40
N PHE A 384 -24.82 5.79 -6.20
CA PHE A 384 -24.33 4.43 -5.97
C PHE A 384 -25.41 3.36 -6.13
N ASP A 385 -26.65 3.75 -6.39
CA ASP A 385 -27.76 2.81 -6.54
C ASP A 385 -27.45 1.78 -7.63
N LYS A 386 -27.67 0.49 -7.30
CA LYS A 386 -27.42 -0.68 -8.13
C LYS A 386 -25.96 -0.90 -8.51
N LYS A 387 -25.00 -0.29 -7.81
CA LYS A 387 -23.57 -0.52 -8.06
C LYS A 387 -23.02 -1.58 -7.11
N LEU A 388 -22.31 -2.54 -7.68
CA LEU A 388 -21.53 -3.53 -6.94
C LEU A 388 -20.22 -2.89 -6.48
N PHE A 389 -19.84 -3.12 -5.23
CA PHE A 389 -18.50 -2.78 -4.73
C PHE A 389 -17.58 -3.99 -4.87
N VAL A 390 -16.41 -3.77 -5.45
CA VAL A 390 -15.35 -4.78 -5.61
C VAL A 390 -14.05 -4.19 -5.10
N TYR A 391 -13.16 -5.01 -4.58
CA TYR A 391 -11.95 -4.52 -3.91
C TYR A 391 -10.81 -5.53 -4.03
N ASP A 392 -9.58 -5.05 -3.86
CA ASP A 392 -8.38 -5.88 -3.92
C ASP A 392 -7.52 -5.64 -2.68
N TRP A 393 -7.15 -6.73 -2.02
CA TRP A 393 -6.37 -6.68 -0.79
C TRP A 393 -4.92 -6.26 -1.05
N MET A 394 -4.26 -6.76 -2.10
CA MET A 394 -2.87 -6.43 -2.42
C MET A 394 -2.71 -4.98 -2.88
N ARG A 395 -3.64 -4.48 -3.69
CA ARG A 395 -3.56 -3.15 -4.34
C ARG A 395 -4.26 -2.05 -3.55
N GLY A 396 -5.00 -2.41 -2.50
CA GLY A 396 -5.62 -1.44 -1.59
C GLY A 396 -6.64 -0.51 -2.25
N TRP A 397 -7.29 -0.96 -3.34
CA TRP A 397 -8.32 -0.19 -4.02
C TRP A 397 -9.71 -0.74 -3.75
N VAL A 398 -10.70 0.15 -3.93
CA VAL A 398 -12.12 -0.19 -4.02
C VAL A 398 -12.64 0.41 -5.33
N PHE A 399 -13.43 -0.37 -6.07
CA PHE A 399 -14.10 0.06 -7.28
C PHE A 399 -15.61 -0.18 -7.15
N THR A 400 -16.37 0.66 -7.84
CA THR A 400 -17.79 0.44 -8.07
C THR A 400 -18.00 -0.04 -9.50
N VAL A 401 -18.87 -1.02 -9.65
CA VAL A 401 -19.25 -1.62 -10.92
C VAL A 401 -20.70 -1.27 -11.19
N LYS A 402 -20.91 -0.40 -12.19
CA LYS A 402 -22.24 -0.12 -12.75
C LYS A 402 -22.59 -1.24 -13.72
N MET A 403 -23.77 -1.80 -13.56
CA MET A 403 -24.31 -2.85 -14.41
C MET A 403 -25.48 -2.33 -15.24
N LYS A 404 -25.62 -2.88 -16.45
CA LYS A 404 -26.84 -2.74 -17.26
C LYS A 404 -27.98 -3.51 -16.59
N GLU A 405 -29.22 -3.27 -17.04
CA GLU A 405 -30.41 -3.94 -16.51
C GLU A 405 -30.34 -5.47 -16.62
N ASN A 406 -29.66 -6.00 -17.64
CA ASN A 406 -29.44 -7.43 -17.81
C ASN A 406 -28.32 -8.02 -16.91
N GLY A 407 -27.65 -7.19 -16.11
CA GLY A 407 -26.55 -7.57 -15.23
C GLY A 407 -25.15 -7.48 -15.85
N ASP A 408 -25.03 -7.10 -17.13
CA ASP A 408 -23.72 -6.98 -17.79
C ASP A 408 -22.96 -5.75 -17.30
N LEU A 409 -21.63 -5.80 -17.36
CA LEU A 409 -20.76 -4.68 -17.02
C LEU A 409 -21.07 -3.49 -17.94
N GLU A 410 -21.34 -2.33 -17.33
CA GLU A 410 -21.49 -1.06 -18.04
C GLU A 410 -20.27 -0.17 -17.82
N LYS A 411 -19.87 0.03 -16.55
CA LYS A 411 -18.78 0.92 -16.19
C LYS A 411 -18.11 0.47 -14.91
N LEU A 412 -16.79 0.53 -14.90
CA LEU A 412 -15.94 0.37 -13.72
C LEU A 412 -15.45 1.76 -13.28
N GLU A 413 -15.55 2.10 -11.99
CA GLU A 413 -15.15 3.42 -11.48
C GLU A 413 -14.50 3.33 -10.09
N ARG A 414 -13.32 3.94 -9.93
CA ARG A 414 -12.57 3.92 -8.67
C ARG A 414 -13.31 4.71 -7.58
N PHE A 415 -13.47 4.07 -6.42
CA PHE A 415 -14.08 4.66 -5.23
C PHE A 415 -12.98 5.25 -4.34
N LEU A 416 -13.06 6.56 -4.08
CA LEU A 416 -12.13 7.30 -3.22
C LEU A 416 -10.63 7.05 -3.56
N PRO A 417 -10.16 7.40 -4.77
CA PRO A 417 -8.79 7.12 -5.22
C PRO A 417 -7.69 7.72 -4.33
N GLU A 418 -7.98 8.83 -3.65
CA GLU A 418 -7.05 9.51 -2.73
C GLU A 418 -7.11 8.96 -1.30
N THR A 419 -8.01 8.02 -1.02
CA THR A 419 -8.11 7.34 0.28
C THR A 419 -7.29 6.06 0.24
N GLU A 420 -6.31 5.96 1.13
CA GLU A 420 -5.56 4.72 1.36
C GLU A 420 -6.47 3.71 2.08
N PHE A 421 -6.63 2.50 1.52
CA PHE A 421 -7.27 1.37 2.20
C PHE A 421 -6.22 0.32 2.54
N ASN A 422 -6.04 0.05 3.84
CA ASN A 422 -4.95 -0.81 4.33
C ASN A 422 -5.30 -2.29 4.19
N HIS A 423 -5.22 -2.81 2.97
CA HIS A 423 -5.57 -4.19 2.62
C HIS A 423 -7.01 -4.53 3.03
N PRO A 424 -8.03 -3.96 2.35
CA PRO A 424 -9.43 -4.22 2.66
C PRO A 424 -9.72 -5.72 2.51
N VAL A 425 -10.36 -6.32 3.51
CA VAL A 425 -10.59 -7.78 3.57
C VAL A 425 -12.07 -8.15 3.64
N ASP A 426 -12.92 -7.24 4.10
CA ASP A 426 -14.37 -7.41 4.08
C ASP A 426 -15.10 -6.07 4.19
N MET A 427 -16.33 -5.99 3.70
CA MET A 427 -17.18 -4.81 3.81
C MET A 427 -18.68 -5.11 3.77
N ALA A 428 -19.47 -4.32 4.52
CA ALA A 428 -20.92 -4.39 4.47
C ALA A 428 -21.56 -3.02 4.70
N PHE A 429 -22.75 -2.82 4.12
CA PHE A 429 -23.57 -1.65 4.41
C PHE A 429 -24.45 -1.88 5.63
N SER A 430 -24.57 -0.87 6.50
CA SER A 430 -25.56 -0.88 7.59
C SER A 430 -26.97 -0.58 7.06
N LYS A 431 -28.00 -0.78 7.90
CA LYS A 431 -29.37 -0.31 7.60
C LYS A 431 -29.45 1.19 7.33
N LYS A 432 -28.48 1.98 7.83
CA LYS A 432 -28.39 3.42 7.58
C LYS A 432 -27.67 3.78 6.28
N GLY A 433 -27.17 2.79 5.53
CA GLY A 433 -26.46 3.02 4.27
C GLY A 433 -25.06 3.61 4.46
N GLU A 434 -24.46 3.39 5.63
CA GLU A 434 -23.04 3.64 5.90
C GLU A 434 -22.24 2.38 5.53
N LEU A 435 -21.06 2.53 4.93
CA LEU A 435 -20.20 1.40 4.56
C LEU A 435 -19.21 1.11 5.70
N TYR A 436 -19.22 -0.11 6.22
CA TYR A 436 -18.24 -0.61 7.18
C TYR A 436 -17.26 -1.53 6.47
N MET A 437 -16.01 -1.50 6.90
CA MET A 437 -14.93 -2.27 6.28
C MET A 437 -13.93 -2.76 7.33
N LEU A 438 -13.42 -3.97 7.13
CA LEU A 438 -12.23 -4.47 7.81
C LEU A 438 -11.01 -4.22 6.93
N GLU A 439 -9.97 -3.64 7.53
CA GLU A 439 -8.63 -3.49 6.97
C GLU A 439 -7.70 -4.51 7.66
N TYR A 440 -7.07 -5.41 6.91
CA TYR A 440 -6.23 -6.49 7.44
C TYR A 440 -4.90 -5.98 8.04
N GLY A 441 -4.46 -4.79 7.62
CA GLY A 441 -3.18 -4.21 8.02
C GLY A 441 -2.00 -4.71 7.19
N THR A 442 -0.81 -4.18 7.45
CA THR A 442 0.34 -4.29 6.54
C THR A 442 0.85 -5.72 6.35
N TYR A 443 0.96 -6.51 7.41
CA TYR A 443 1.67 -7.81 7.36
C TYR A 443 0.72 -8.99 7.41
N TRP A 444 0.90 -9.95 6.50
CA TRP A 444 0.18 -11.23 6.54
C TRP A 444 0.55 -12.07 7.77
N ARG A 445 -0.44 -12.74 8.39
CA ARG A 445 -0.29 -13.60 9.58
C ARG A 445 0.36 -12.93 10.78
N ALA A 446 0.09 -11.64 10.94
CA ALA A 446 0.60 -10.86 12.03
C ALA A 446 -0.52 -10.07 12.69
N LYS A 447 -0.32 -9.79 13.97
CA LYS A 447 -1.04 -8.70 14.60
C LYS A 447 -0.49 -7.39 14.05
N ASN A 448 -1.37 -6.59 13.47
CA ASN A 448 -1.02 -5.36 12.77
C ASN A 448 -1.60 -4.19 13.56
N THR A 449 -0.75 -3.24 13.97
CA THR A 449 -1.24 -2.03 14.65
C THR A 449 -2.06 -1.12 13.73
N ASP A 450 -1.96 -1.35 12.42
CA ASP A 450 -2.70 -0.66 11.37
C ASP A 450 -3.88 -1.48 10.80
N ALA A 451 -4.18 -2.66 11.35
CA ALA A 451 -5.42 -3.37 11.07
C ALA A 451 -6.58 -2.72 11.81
N ARG A 452 -7.71 -2.52 11.12
CA ARG A 452 -8.78 -1.62 11.60
C ARG A 452 -10.18 -2.11 11.25
N LEU A 453 -11.13 -1.73 12.10
CA LEU A 453 -12.52 -1.60 11.73
C LEU A 453 -12.78 -0.13 11.38
N VAL A 454 -13.21 0.14 10.15
CA VAL A 454 -13.48 1.49 9.67
C VAL A 454 -14.93 1.66 9.21
N ARG A 455 -15.42 2.88 9.31
CA ARG A 455 -16.69 3.32 8.75
C ARG A 455 -16.45 4.44 7.74
N ILE A 456 -17.07 4.34 6.58
CA ILE A 456 -17.08 5.37 5.56
C ILE A 456 -18.48 5.99 5.55
N GLU A 457 -18.55 7.28 5.86
CA GLU A 457 -19.80 8.04 5.89
C GLU A 457 -19.81 9.15 4.83
N TYR A 458 -20.99 9.43 4.29
CA TYR A 458 -21.22 10.52 3.34
C TYR A 458 -21.70 11.78 4.06
N SER A 459 -21.39 12.96 3.53
CA SER A 459 -21.98 14.24 3.99
C SER A 459 -22.62 14.98 2.82
N GLU A 460 -23.96 15.02 2.79
CA GLU A 460 -24.74 15.79 1.81
C GLU A 460 -24.70 17.29 2.13
N GLY A 461 -24.84 17.62 3.41
CA GLY A 461 -24.80 18.98 3.94
C GLY A 461 -23.41 19.42 4.39
N ASN A 462 -23.34 19.97 5.59
CA ASN A 462 -22.11 20.47 6.20
C ASN A 462 -21.08 19.35 6.34
N ARG A 463 -19.85 19.60 5.91
CA ARG A 463 -18.76 18.63 6.04
C ARG A 463 -18.11 18.81 7.41
N ALA A 464 -17.64 17.73 8.00
CA ALA A 464 -16.85 17.86 9.22
C ALA A 464 -15.47 18.43 8.83
N PRO A 465 -14.88 19.32 9.65
CA PRO A 465 -13.56 19.87 9.35
C PRO A 465 -12.51 18.76 9.41
N VAL A 466 -11.38 18.95 8.75
CA VAL A 466 -10.22 18.06 8.86
C VAL A 466 -9.25 18.65 9.90
N ALA A 467 -9.18 18.04 11.09
CA ALA A 467 -8.25 18.45 12.13
C ALA A 467 -6.80 18.04 11.79
N LYS A 468 -5.91 19.02 11.71
CA LYS A 468 -4.45 18.80 11.67
C LYS A 468 -3.82 19.29 12.97
N MET A 469 -2.79 18.59 13.41
CA MET A 469 -2.06 18.93 14.62
C MET A 469 -0.55 18.76 14.40
N ALA A 470 0.23 19.72 14.86
CA ALA A 470 1.69 19.70 14.90
C ALA A 470 2.18 20.32 16.22
N ALA A 471 3.42 20.01 16.59
CA ALA A 471 4.12 20.58 17.73
C ALA A 471 5.57 20.87 17.35
N ASP A 472 6.17 21.95 17.86
CA ASP A 472 7.59 22.25 17.63
C ASP A 472 8.53 21.29 18.38
N LYS A 473 8.04 20.71 19.49
CA LYS A 473 8.71 19.65 20.26
C LYS A 473 7.68 18.62 20.73
N THR A 474 7.99 17.33 20.57
CA THR A 474 7.20 16.22 21.10
C THR A 474 7.90 15.49 22.25
N VAL A 475 9.14 15.86 22.54
CA VAL A 475 9.94 15.30 23.63
C VAL A 475 10.85 16.38 24.23
N GLY A 476 11.12 16.31 25.53
CA GLY A 476 12.03 17.23 26.21
C GLY A 476 12.02 17.12 27.73
N ALA A 477 13.01 17.71 28.38
CA ALA A 477 13.13 17.76 29.83
C ALA A 477 12.05 18.63 30.48
N ALA A 478 11.67 18.31 31.71
CA ALA A 478 10.76 19.15 32.49
C ALA A 478 11.51 20.38 33.06
N PRO A 479 10.92 21.60 33.03
CA PRO A 479 9.67 21.96 32.36
C PRO A 479 9.83 22.08 30.83
N LEU A 480 8.94 21.43 30.07
CA LEU A 480 8.93 21.47 28.61
C LEU A 480 7.86 22.44 28.10
N LYS A 481 8.28 23.56 27.51
CA LYS A 481 7.38 24.48 26.79
C LYS A 481 7.24 24.05 25.33
N VAL A 482 6.01 23.78 24.90
CA VAL A 482 5.68 23.35 23.54
C VAL A 482 4.77 24.38 22.87
N ARG A 483 5.08 24.71 21.61
CA ARG A 483 4.20 25.48 20.72
C ARG A 483 3.48 24.50 19.80
N PHE A 484 2.16 24.47 19.90
CA PHE A 484 1.31 23.65 19.07
C PHE A 484 0.82 24.44 17.85
N SER A 485 0.41 23.73 16.81
CA SER A 485 -0.16 24.32 15.60
C SER A 485 -1.23 23.42 15.02
N ALA A 486 -2.37 24.02 14.70
CA ALA A 486 -3.44 23.45 13.88
C ALA A 486 -3.55 24.19 12.53
N LYS A 487 -2.49 24.91 12.11
CA LYS A 487 -2.45 25.79 10.91
C LYS A 487 -2.65 25.07 9.56
N GLY A 488 -2.84 23.76 9.54
CA GLY A 488 -3.22 23.00 8.35
C GLY A 488 -4.63 22.42 8.42
N SER A 489 -5.37 22.68 9.50
CA SER A 489 -6.76 22.23 9.59
C SER A 489 -7.61 23.07 8.65
N PHE A 490 -8.54 22.42 7.98
CA PHE A 490 -9.37 23.09 6.99
C PHE A 490 -10.76 22.47 7.00
N ASP A 491 -11.72 23.26 6.54
CA ASP A 491 -13.02 22.76 6.12
C ASP A 491 -13.08 22.79 4.60
N TYR A 492 -13.71 21.79 4.00
CA TYR A 492 -13.98 21.86 2.58
C TYR A 492 -15.11 22.86 2.27
N ASP A 493 -15.93 23.22 3.26
CA ASP A 493 -16.86 24.35 3.22
C ASP A 493 -16.08 25.65 3.40
N LYS A 494 -15.55 26.19 2.29
CA LYS A 494 -14.54 27.27 2.23
C LYS A 494 -14.91 28.57 2.98
N SER A 495 -16.16 28.76 3.37
CA SER A 495 -16.66 29.91 4.15
C SER A 495 -16.50 29.77 5.66
N ASP A 496 -16.16 28.58 6.16
CA ASP A 496 -16.34 28.26 7.56
C ASP A 496 -15.12 28.67 8.41
N SER A 497 -15.37 29.48 9.43
CA SER A 497 -14.36 29.85 10.43
C SER A 497 -14.27 28.76 11.50
N LEU A 498 -13.13 28.10 11.60
CA LEU A 498 -12.95 26.97 12.51
C LEU A 498 -12.65 27.40 13.95
N LYS A 499 -13.29 26.73 14.90
CA LYS A 499 -13.01 26.80 16.34
C LYS A 499 -12.01 25.71 16.71
N TYR A 500 -11.02 26.05 17.53
CA TYR A 500 -9.97 25.14 17.99
C TYR A 500 -9.99 25.02 19.51
N GLU A 501 -10.17 23.81 20.02
CA GLU A 501 -10.13 23.50 21.45
C GLU A 501 -9.01 22.50 21.73
N TRP A 502 -8.12 22.83 22.66
CA TRP A 502 -6.95 22.01 22.96
C TRP A 502 -7.03 21.38 24.33
N PHE A 503 -6.60 20.12 24.41
CA PHE A 503 -6.61 19.30 25.61
C PHE A 503 -5.19 18.73 25.76
N PHE A 504 -4.40 19.25 26.71
CA PHE A 504 -2.98 18.90 26.80
C PHE A 504 -2.71 17.76 27.78
N THR A 505 -3.35 17.81 28.95
CA THR A 505 -3.13 16.87 30.06
C THR A 505 -4.41 16.30 30.66
N ALA A 506 -5.58 16.85 30.31
CA ALA A 506 -6.88 16.47 30.86
C ALA A 506 -7.97 16.53 29.79
N ASN A 507 -9.16 16.01 30.10
CA ASN A 507 -10.32 16.05 29.19
C ASN A 507 -11.09 17.38 29.20
N THR A 508 -10.54 18.40 29.85
CA THR A 508 -11.06 19.77 29.86
C THR A 508 -10.24 20.65 28.91
N VAL A 509 -10.87 21.65 28.29
CA VAL A 509 -10.18 22.59 27.39
C VAL A 509 -9.13 23.38 28.17
N GLN A 510 -7.88 23.36 27.69
CA GLN A 510 -6.71 24.02 28.29
C GLN A 510 -6.03 25.01 27.33
N GLY A 511 -6.50 25.11 26.08
CA GLY A 511 -6.01 26.08 25.11
C GLY A 511 -7.02 26.31 23.99
N GLN A 512 -6.90 27.44 23.31
CA GLN A 512 -7.76 27.85 22.20
C GLN A 512 -6.96 28.50 21.07
N GLY A 513 -7.57 28.59 19.89
CA GLY A 513 -6.97 29.19 18.70
C GLY A 513 -6.05 28.25 17.92
N PRO A 514 -5.55 28.66 16.75
CA PRO A 514 -4.82 27.77 15.85
C PRO A 514 -3.40 27.44 16.32
N GLN A 515 -2.80 28.22 17.22
CA GLN A 515 -1.40 28.05 17.62
C GLN A 515 -1.17 28.34 19.12
N PRO A 516 -1.71 27.53 20.05
CA PRO A 516 -1.51 27.74 21.47
C PRO A 516 -0.13 27.27 21.93
N THR A 517 0.24 27.66 23.15
CA THR A 517 1.45 27.16 23.82
C THR A 517 1.09 26.57 25.17
N PHE A 518 1.74 25.48 25.55
CA PHE A 518 1.54 24.85 26.86
C PHE A 518 2.88 24.42 27.46
N THR A 519 3.00 24.49 28.79
CA THR A 519 4.21 24.08 29.51
C THR A 519 3.92 22.88 30.39
N PHE A 520 4.54 21.76 30.08
CA PHE A 520 4.48 20.54 30.87
C PHE A 520 5.53 20.61 31.98
N THR A 521 5.10 20.73 33.23
CA THR A 521 5.99 20.94 34.38
C THR A 521 6.47 19.65 35.04
N LYS A 522 5.77 18.53 34.82
CA LYS A 522 6.08 17.22 35.42
C LYS A 522 6.48 16.21 34.33
N PRO A 523 7.50 15.38 34.58
CA PRO A 523 7.78 14.22 33.74
C PRO A 523 6.54 13.33 33.57
N GLY A 524 6.33 12.79 32.36
CA GLY A 524 5.17 11.99 32.02
C GLY A 524 4.95 11.89 30.52
N ILE A 525 4.07 10.97 30.12
CA ILE A 525 3.61 10.82 28.74
C ILE A 525 2.20 11.40 28.66
N TYR A 526 2.02 12.43 27.84
CA TYR A 526 0.76 13.15 27.68
C TYR A 526 0.23 12.95 26.26
N ARG A 527 -1.03 12.51 26.12
CA ARG A 527 -1.72 12.49 24.82
C ARG A 527 -2.47 13.81 24.64
N SER A 528 -1.79 14.79 24.07
CA SER A 528 -2.40 16.08 23.76
C SER A 528 -3.25 15.97 22.50
N ARG A 529 -4.40 16.63 22.45
CA ARG A 529 -5.30 16.62 21.30
C ARG A 529 -5.87 18.00 21.00
N VAL A 530 -6.23 18.21 19.74
CA VAL A 530 -7.01 19.35 19.28
C VAL A 530 -8.34 18.84 18.76
N ARG A 531 -9.42 19.52 19.15
CA ARG A 531 -10.73 19.42 18.50
C ARG A 531 -10.91 20.64 17.62
N VAL A 532 -11.23 20.40 16.37
CA VAL A 532 -11.55 21.44 15.38
C VAL A 532 -13.03 21.34 15.10
N THR A 533 -13.76 22.44 15.26
CA THR A 533 -15.22 22.49 15.13
C THR A 533 -15.60 23.59 14.15
N ASP A 534 -16.49 23.30 13.23
CA ASP A 534 -17.04 24.29 12.30
C ASP A 534 -18.18 25.11 12.94
N PRO A 535 -18.66 26.19 12.29
CA PRO A 535 -19.76 27.00 12.78
C PRO A 535 -21.10 26.28 12.92
N LYS A 536 -21.30 25.14 12.25
CA LYS A 536 -22.51 24.33 12.29
C LYS A 536 -22.43 23.18 13.29
N GLY A 537 -21.32 23.09 14.03
CA GLY A 537 -21.12 22.20 15.17
C GLY A 537 -20.54 20.83 14.86
N LYS A 538 -20.20 20.50 13.60
CA LYS A 538 -19.44 19.26 13.36
C LYS A 538 -17.99 19.46 13.79
N ALA A 539 -17.40 18.41 14.36
CA ALA A 539 -16.06 18.46 14.90
C ALA A 539 -15.27 17.20 14.58
N THR A 540 -13.97 17.36 14.37
CA THR A 540 -13.00 16.26 14.33
C THR A 540 -11.90 16.50 15.35
N GLU A 541 -11.28 15.42 15.81
CA GLU A 541 -10.14 15.49 16.72
C GLU A 541 -8.88 14.91 16.07
N ASN A 542 -7.73 15.44 16.46
CA ASN A 542 -6.42 14.88 16.16
C ASN A 542 -5.55 14.92 17.42
N SER A 543 -4.63 13.97 17.58
CA SER A 543 -3.84 13.83 18.81
C SER A 543 -2.36 13.56 18.55
N LEU A 544 -1.50 14.08 19.42
CA LEU A 544 -0.05 13.84 19.45
C LEU A 544 0.39 13.48 20.87
N THR A 545 1.34 12.55 20.96
CA THR A 545 1.96 12.16 22.23
C THR A 545 3.16 13.05 22.53
N ILE A 546 3.16 13.69 23.69
CA ILE A 546 4.25 14.51 24.23
C ILE A 546 4.91 13.76 25.39
N ARG A 547 6.22 13.52 25.28
CA ARG A 547 7.02 12.81 26.29
C ARG A 547 7.89 13.80 27.06
N VAL A 548 7.62 13.96 28.34
CA VAL A 548 8.29 14.96 29.17
C VAL A 548 9.14 14.24 30.20
N GLY A 549 10.38 14.70 30.38
CA GLY A 549 11.29 14.18 31.40
C GLY A 549 12.71 13.91 30.92
N ASN A 550 12.94 13.84 29.60
CA ASN A 550 14.25 13.62 29.01
C ASN A 550 14.37 14.44 27.72
N GLU A 551 15.48 15.15 27.52
CA GLU A 551 15.74 15.99 26.35
C GLU A 551 16.70 15.30 25.38
N PRO A 552 16.45 15.29 24.05
CA PRO A 552 17.40 14.72 23.12
C PRO A 552 18.78 15.39 23.25
N PRO A 553 19.86 14.61 23.30
CA PRO A 553 21.21 15.14 23.45
C PRO A 553 21.59 16.00 22.24
N THR A 554 22.34 17.08 22.47
CA THR A 554 22.97 17.86 21.39
C THR A 554 24.30 17.21 21.01
N VAL A 555 24.41 16.74 19.78
CA VAL A 555 25.65 16.19 19.22
C VAL A 555 26.25 17.21 18.26
N ARG A 556 27.58 17.32 18.25
CA ARG A 556 28.34 18.18 17.34
C ARG A 556 29.63 17.52 16.92
N VAL A 557 29.92 17.51 15.62
CA VAL A 557 31.20 17.13 15.05
C VAL A 557 32.07 18.38 14.94
N ASP A 558 33.09 18.48 15.77
CA ASP A 558 34.18 19.43 15.60
C ASP A 558 35.15 18.89 14.54
N TRP A 559 35.24 19.58 13.41
CA TRP A 559 36.00 19.19 12.23
C TRP A 559 37.12 20.21 11.96
N GLN A 560 38.37 19.77 11.86
CA GLN A 560 39.55 20.64 11.71
C GLN A 560 39.89 20.90 10.24
N GLY A 561 38.92 21.43 9.50
CA GLY A 561 39.06 21.75 8.08
C GLY A 561 37.82 22.49 7.57
N ASN A 562 37.77 22.70 6.25
CA ASN A 562 36.55 23.21 5.63
C ASN A 562 35.44 22.15 5.79
N ARG A 563 34.25 22.58 6.22
CA ARG A 563 33.12 21.69 6.55
C ARG A 563 32.24 21.33 5.35
N SER A 564 32.52 21.91 4.19
CA SER A 564 31.77 21.65 2.96
C SER A 564 32.63 20.99 1.88
N PHE A 565 33.92 21.30 1.82
CA PHE A 565 34.81 20.92 0.74
C PHE A 565 36.05 20.15 1.20
N TYR A 566 36.48 19.21 0.37
CA TYR A 566 37.83 18.64 0.43
C TYR A 566 38.62 18.98 -0.84
N PHE A 567 39.94 19.18 -0.68
CA PHE A 567 40.84 19.74 -1.70
C PHE A 567 41.88 18.71 -2.16
N GLY A 568 41.41 17.49 -2.46
CA GLY A 568 42.28 16.36 -2.77
C GLY A 568 42.68 15.55 -1.53
N GLU A 569 43.80 14.82 -1.63
CA GLU A 569 44.24 13.91 -0.57
C GLU A 569 44.66 14.66 0.69
N SER A 570 44.04 14.32 1.83
CA SER A 570 44.33 14.96 3.11
C SER A 570 43.96 14.08 4.29
N GLU A 571 44.60 14.34 5.43
CA GLU A 571 44.24 13.76 6.72
C GLU A 571 43.64 14.87 7.60
N VAL A 572 42.45 14.63 8.17
CA VAL A 572 41.72 15.66 8.93
C VAL A 572 41.34 15.13 10.31
N ASP A 573 41.65 15.93 11.34
CA ASP A 573 41.24 15.67 12.72
C ASP A 573 39.76 15.99 12.94
N TYR A 574 39.08 15.13 13.69
CA TYR A 574 37.71 15.36 14.14
C TYR A 574 37.51 14.94 15.60
N GLN A 575 36.52 15.55 16.24
CA GLN A 575 36.07 15.19 17.58
C GLN A 575 34.55 15.37 17.70
N VAL A 576 33.86 14.37 18.22
CA VAL A 576 32.45 14.47 18.58
C VAL A 576 32.32 15.02 19.98
N LYS A 577 31.52 16.08 20.12
CA LYS A 577 31.07 16.64 21.40
C LYS A 577 29.59 16.34 21.59
N VAL A 578 29.26 15.89 22.78
CA VAL A 578 27.89 15.59 23.19
C VAL A 578 27.59 16.41 24.42
N THR A 579 26.44 17.08 24.39
CA THR A 579 25.90 17.81 25.54
C THR A 579 24.51 17.29 25.79
N ASP A 580 24.26 16.79 26.99
CA ASP A 580 22.97 16.28 27.42
C ASP A 580 22.60 16.92 28.75
N ARG A 581 21.33 17.28 28.92
CA ARG A 581 20.91 18.01 30.11
C ARG A 581 20.78 17.09 31.32
N GLU A 582 20.40 15.84 31.10
CA GLU A 582 20.14 14.85 32.14
C GLU A 582 21.40 14.02 32.45
N ASP A 583 22.17 13.67 31.43
CA ASP A 583 23.43 12.94 31.52
C ASP A 583 24.59 13.93 31.75
N LYS A 584 24.98 14.14 33.03
CA LYS A 584 26.07 15.05 33.45
C LYS A 584 27.43 14.83 32.76
N SER A 585 27.64 13.68 32.12
CA SER A 585 28.82 13.37 31.32
C SER A 585 28.48 12.40 30.19
N SER A 586 28.94 12.68 28.97
CA SER A 586 28.72 11.81 27.82
C SER A 586 29.54 10.52 27.89
N ASP A 587 28.87 9.36 27.90
CA ASP A 587 29.52 8.04 27.78
C ASP A 587 29.99 7.77 26.33
N PRO A 588 31.30 7.69 26.05
CA PRO A 588 31.80 7.43 24.69
C PRO A 588 31.31 6.12 24.07
N LYS A 589 30.89 5.13 24.87
CA LYS A 589 30.33 3.86 24.36
C LYS A 589 28.95 4.03 23.73
N ARG A 590 28.24 5.10 24.08
CA ARG A 590 26.93 5.46 23.51
C ARG A 590 27.05 6.38 22.30
N THR A 591 28.26 6.81 21.96
CA THR A 591 28.55 7.57 20.74
C THR A 591 28.88 6.61 19.60
N LYS A 592 28.08 6.65 18.53
CA LYS A 592 28.36 5.96 17.28
C LYS A 592 28.79 6.97 16.22
N VAL A 593 29.97 6.79 15.66
CA VAL A 593 30.47 7.63 14.56
C VAL A 593 30.65 6.77 13.33
N LEU A 594 29.97 7.15 12.26
CA LEU A 594 30.09 6.50 10.96
C LEU A 594 30.84 7.44 10.02
N PHE A 595 31.79 6.89 9.27
CA PHE A 595 32.46 7.61 8.21
C PHE A 595 32.31 6.84 6.91
N HIS A 596 31.61 7.47 5.97
CA HIS A 596 31.21 6.86 4.72
C HIS A 596 31.72 7.68 3.56
N TYR A 597 32.30 6.98 2.57
CA TYR A 597 32.50 7.53 1.25
C TYR A 597 31.36 7.06 0.34
N LEU A 598 30.75 8.00 -0.35
CA LEU A 598 29.71 7.77 -1.33
C LEU A 598 30.28 8.13 -2.72
N PRO A 599 30.40 7.18 -3.66
CA PRO A 599 30.85 7.47 -5.02
C PRO A 599 30.03 8.56 -5.72
N GLU A 600 30.61 9.19 -6.74
CA GLU A 600 29.91 10.16 -7.58
C GLU A 600 28.70 9.52 -8.29
N GLY A 601 27.58 10.24 -8.35
CA GLY A 601 26.33 9.76 -8.99
C GLY A 601 25.35 9.04 -8.05
N GLU A 602 25.79 8.70 -6.84
CA GLU A 602 24.96 8.08 -5.80
C GLU A 602 24.15 9.12 -5.00
N ASP A 603 23.03 8.71 -4.37
CA ASP A 603 22.07 9.61 -3.71
C ASP A 603 22.60 10.19 -2.38
N ALA A 604 23.37 11.26 -2.49
CA ALA A 604 23.83 12.07 -1.37
C ALA A 604 22.67 12.72 -0.59
N ALA A 605 21.55 13.05 -1.24
CA ALA A 605 20.40 13.70 -0.60
C ALA A 605 19.67 12.73 0.33
N GLY A 606 19.48 11.48 -0.11
CA GLY A 606 18.99 10.39 0.72
C GLY A 606 19.87 10.17 1.97
N MET A 607 21.18 10.07 1.78
CA MET A 607 22.15 9.95 2.88
C MET A 607 22.04 11.11 3.89
N MET A 608 21.82 12.33 3.41
CA MET A 608 21.60 13.50 4.28
C MET A 608 20.28 13.44 5.06
N ALA A 609 19.23 12.87 4.47
CA ALA A 609 17.91 12.80 5.10
C ALA A 609 17.81 11.73 6.19
N THR A 610 18.40 10.56 5.96
CA THR A 610 18.23 9.39 6.84
C THR A 610 19.48 9.05 7.66
N GLY A 611 20.65 9.59 7.29
CA GLY A 611 21.94 9.17 7.83
C GLY A 611 22.26 7.70 7.53
N GLU A 612 21.61 7.14 6.52
CA GLU A 612 21.83 5.82 5.94
C GLU A 612 21.95 6.00 4.43
N VAL A 613 22.76 5.17 3.77
CA VAL A 613 22.83 5.20 2.30
C VAL A 613 21.44 4.85 1.79
N THR A 614 20.67 5.86 1.40
CA THR A 614 19.30 5.68 0.99
C THR A 614 19.37 5.31 -0.48
N LEU A 615 19.44 4.01 -0.70
CA LEU A 615 19.47 3.44 -2.03
C LEU A 615 18.10 3.70 -2.65
N LYS A 616 18.07 4.23 -3.88
CA LYS A 616 16.90 4.28 -4.76
C LYS A 616 16.00 3.03 -4.62
N GLY A 617 16.61 1.86 -4.39
CA GLY A 617 15.94 0.61 -4.06
C GLY A 617 14.99 0.63 -2.86
N LYS A 618 15.32 1.31 -1.76
CA LYS A 618 14.43 1.45 -0.61
C LYS A 618 13.16 2.19 -1.00
N THR A 619 13.29 3.35 -1.63
CA THR A 619 12.13 4.15 -2.09
C THR A 619 11.25 3.33 -3.03
N LEU A 620 11.87 2.64 -3.99
CA LEU A 620 11.14 1.75 -4.90
C LEU A 620 10.41 0.63 -4.15
N MET A 621 11.04 0.00 -3.15
CA MET A 621 10.39 -1.03 -2.31
C MET A 621 9.26 -0.46 -1.46
N GLU A 622 9.39 0.78 -0.98
CA GLU A 622 8.35 1.45 -0.20
C GLU A 622 7.15 1.88 -1.02
N GLN A 623 7.34 2.10 -2.34
CA GLN A 623 6.31 2.39 -3.32
C GLN A 623 5.71 1.12 -3.97
N SER A 624 6.25 -0.06 -3.66
CA SER A 624 5.71 -1.35 -4.10
C SER A 624 4.94 -2.03 -2.96
N ASP A 625 4.18 -3.03 -3.33
CA ASP A 625 3.51 -4.01 -2.48
C ASP A 625 4.44 -5.02 -1.78
N CYS A 626 5.77 -4.91 -1.97
CA CYS A 626 6.77 -5.77 -1.32
C CYS A 626 6.59 -5.89 0.21
N LYS A 627 6.09 -4.84 0.86
CA LYS A 627 5.86 -4.78 2.31
C LYS A 627 4.73 -5.69 2.80
N ALA A 628 3.78 -6.05 1.93
CA ALA A 628 2.70 -6.97 2.27
C ALA A 628 3.25 -8.37 2.62
N CYS A 629 4.36 -8.74 2.01
CA CYS A 629 4.96 -10.08 2.10
C CYS A 629 6.30 -10.11 2.84
N HIS A 630 7.04 -9.00 2.91
CA HIS A 630 8.36 -8.92 3.50
C HIS A 630 8.46 -7.80 4.54
N ALA A 631 9.05 -8.10 5.69
CA ALA A 631 9.41 -7.10 6.68
C ALA A 631 10.94 -6.97 6.83
N LEU A 632 11.40 -5.89 7.46
CA LEU A 632 12.83 -5.64 7.64
C LEU A 632 13.52 -6.75 8.44
N ASN A 633 12.92 -7.14 9.58
CA ASN A 633 13.53 -8.05 10.55
C ASN A 633 12.70 -9.31 10.84
N ASN A 634 11.41 -9.33 10.49
CA ASN A 634 10.49 -10.40 10.84
C ASN A 634 10.07 -11.15 9.56
N THR A 635 9.89 -12.45 9.67
CA THR A 635 9.28 -13.25 8.61
C THR A 635 7.78 -12.94 8.52
N SER A 636 7.24 -12.87 7.30
CA SER A 636 5.79 -12.81 7.03
C SER A 636 5.44 -13.89 6.00
N VAL A 637 4.85 -13.57 4.84
CA VAL A 637 4.71 -14.52 3.71
C VAL A 637 6.09 -14.98 3.24
N GLY A 638 7.00 -14.02 3.07
CA GLY A 638 8.39 -14.22 2.67
C GLY A 638 9.39 -14.04 3.82
N PRO A 639 10.67 -14.36 3.57
CA PRO A 639 11.76 -14.08 4.52
C PRO A 639 11.87 -12.58 4.77
N SER A 640 12.41 -12.20 5.92
CA SER A 640 12.77 -10.80 6.18
C SER A 640 13.87 -10.32 5.23
N TYR A 641 13.91 -9.01 4.96
CA TYR A 641 14.99 -8.44 4.15
C TYR A 641 16.37 -8.72 4.75
N ARG A 642 16.50 -8.76 6.08
CA ARG A 642 17.76 -9.15 6.73
C ARG A 642 18.15 -10.61 6.50
N GLU A 643 17.19 -11.53 6.44
CA GLU A 643 17.49 -12.94 6.10
C GLU A 643 17.98 -13.06 4.66
N VAL A 644 17.34 -12.36 3.72
CA VAL A 644 17.79 -12.29 2.32
C VAL A 644 19.22 -11.72 2.24
N ALA A 645 19.48 -10.61 2.94
CA ALA A 645 20.79 -9.97 2.99
C ALA A 645 21.90 -10.85 3.61
N LYS A 646 21.54 -11.75 4.53
CA LYS A 646 22.47 -12.73 5.12
C LYS A 646 22.79 -13.89 4.18
N ARG A 647 21.83 -14.30 3.34
CA ARG A 647 21.96 -15.47 2.46
C ARG A 647 22.68 -15.19 1.14
N TYR A 648 22.55 -13.98 0.61
CA TYR A 648 23.03 -13.61 -0.72
C TYR A 648 24.10 -12.51 -0.68
N ASN A 649 24.79 -12.30 -1.80
CA ASN A 649 25.82 -11.27 -1.96
C ASN A 649 25.68 -10.50 -3.28
N ASP A 650 26.54 -9.51 -3.53
CA ASP A 650 26.44 -8.59 -4.68
C ASP A 650 26.47 -9.32 -6.05
N THR A 651 27.06 -10.52 -6.14
CA THR A 651 27.06 -11.31 -7.39
C THR A 651 25.69 -11.91 -7.73
N ASP A 652 24.79 -12.04 -6.75
CA ASP A 652 23.45 -12.57 -6.92
C ASP A 652 22.44 -11.53 -7.45
N ILE A 653 22.82 -10.25 -7.54
CA ILE A 653 21.91 -9.14 -7.90
C ILE A 653 21.11 -9.44 -9.18
N PRO A 654 21.71 -9.85 -10.31
CA PRO A 654 20.93 -10.09 -11.53
C PRO A 654 19.87 -11.20 -11.36
N LYS A 655 20.22 -12.26 -10.63
CA LYS A 655 19.33 -13.40 -10.37
C LYS A 655 18.19 -13.02 -9.43
N LEU A 656 18.48 -12.25 -8.38
CA LEU A 656 17.47 -11.78 -7.43
C LEU A 656 16.53 -10.75 -8.06
N ALA A 657 17.06 -9.85 -8.90
CA ALA A 657 16.24 -8.91 -9.67
C ALA A 657 15.27 -9.66 -10.61
N GLU A 658 15.76 -10.67 -11.33
CA GLU A 658 14.91 -11.53 -12.15
C GLU A 658 13.89 -12.31 -11.32
N LYS A 659 14.27 -12.73 -10.10
CA LYS A 659 13.35 -13.39 -9.17
C LYS A 659 12.22 -12.45 -8.73
N ILE A 660 12.49 -11.18 -8.45
CA ILE A 660 11.48 -10.15 -8.12
C ILE A 660 10.50 -9.97 -9.28
N ILE A 661 11.03 -9.81 -10.50
CA ILE A 661 10.22 -9.58 -11.71
C ILE A 661 9.33 -10.78 -12.02
N ASN A 662 9.88 -11.99 -11.98
CA ASN A 662 9.15 -13.20 -12.37
C ASN A 662 8.34 -13.83 -11.24
N GLY A 663 8.62 -13.49 -9.98
CA GLY A 663 8.03 -14.12 -8.81
C GLY A 663 8.43 -15.59 -8.60
N GLY A 664 7.58 -16.34 -7.91
CA GLY A 664 7.69 -17.79 -7.68
C GLY A 664 8.24 -18.17 -6.30
N GLY A 665 8.40 -19.47 -6.04
CA GLY A 665 8.68 -20.00 -4.69
C GLY A 665 9.71 -21.12 -4.66
N GLY A 666 9.71 -21.91 -3.57
CA GLY A 666 10.57 -23.10 -3.40
C GLY A 666 11.98 -22.84 -2.88
N VAL A 667 12.41 -21.58 -2.74
CA VAL A 667 13.77 -21.22 -2.28
C VAL A 667 13.86 -21.08 -0.76
N TRP A 668 12.78 -20.60 -0.14
CA TRP A 668 12.68 -20.32 1.30
C TRP A 668 11.63 -21.21 1.97
N THR A 669 10.45 -21.33 1.34
CA THR A 669 9.36 -22.20 1.78
C THR A 669 8.80 -22.97 0.57
N LYS A 670 8.16 -24.11 0.82
CA LYS A 670 7.47 -24.91 -0.20
C LYS A 670 6.01 -24.50 -0.42
N ASP A 671 5.45 -23.76 0.53
CA ASP A 671 4.02 -23.49 0.60
C ASP A 671 3.64 -22.06 0.22
N HIS A 672 4.62 -21.21 -0.12
CA HIS A 672 4.39 -19.82 -0.54
C HIS A 672 5.29 -19.41 -1.73
N VAL A 673 4.78 -18.53 -2.57
CA VAL A 673 5.51 -17.89 -3.68
C VAL A 673 5.50 -16.38 -3.50
N MET A 674 6.54 -15.73 -4.03
CA MET A 674 6.56 -14.29 -4.16
C MET A 674 5.76 -13.89 -5.40
N SER A 675 4.85 -12.92 -5.28
CA SER A 675 4.13 -12.34 -6.42
C SER A 675 5.11 -11.83 -7.49
N ALA A 676 4.71 -11.93 -8.75
CA ALA A 676 5.52 -11.42 -9.85
C ALA A 676 5.37 -9.89 -9.95
N HIS A 677 6.46 -9.22 -10.29
CA HIS A 677 6.48 -7.77 -10.55
C HIS A 677 6.95 -7.50 -11.99
N PRO A 678 6.23 -7.99 -13.02
CA PRO A 678 6.63 -7.87 -14.42
C PRO A 678 6.71 -6.41 -14.90
N GLN A 679 6.09 -5.48 -14.18
CA GLN A 679 6.12 -4.04 -14.43
C GLN A 679 7.45 -3.38 -14.05
N LEU A 680 8.28 -4.01 -13.20
CA LEU A 680 9.55 -3.42 -12.78
C LEU A 680 10.63 -3.56 -13.86
N LEU A 681 11.35 -2.47 -14.10
CA LEU A 681 12.58 -2.51 -14.90
C LEU A 681 13.65 -3.30 -14.15
N LYS A 682 14.51 -4.01 -14.89
CA LYS A 682 15.59 -4.83 -14.32
C LYS A 682 16.56 -3.98 -13.50
N GLU A 683 16.80 -2.76 -13.92
CA GLU A 683 17.66 -1.79 -13.25
C GLU A 683 17.08 -1.40 -11.90
N ASP A 684 15.77 -1.11 -11.85
CA ASP A 684 15.08 -0.72 -10.62
C ASP A 684 14.98 -1.90 -9.64
N ALA A 685 14.64 -3.09 -10.11
CA ALA A 685 14.69 -4.30 -9.29
C ALA A 685 16.11 -4.59 -8.77
N SER A 686 17.16 -4.30 -9.57
CA SER A 686 18.55 -4.42 -9.11
C SER A 686 18.88 -3.42 -8.00
N GLU A 687 18.36 -2.19 -8.07
CA GLU A 687 18.52 -1.21 -6.98
C GLU A 687 17.84 -1.69 -5.69
N MET A 688 16.63 -2.26 -5.79
CA MET A 688 15.93 -2.86 -4.64
C MET A 688 16.79 -3.95 -3.98
N VAL A 689 17.38 -4.84 -4.78
CA VAL A 689 18.26 -5.90 -4.26
C VAL A 689 19.52 -5.32 -3.62
N ARG A 690 20.16 -4.30 -4.22
CA ARG A 690 21.33 -3.64 -3.62
C ARG A 690 21.02 -3.08 -2.24
N TYR A 691 19.85 -2.47 -2.07
CA TYR A 691 19.37 -2.03 -0.76
C TYR A 691 19.23 -3.18 0.23
N ILE A 692 18.58 -4.27 -0.16
CA ILE A 692 18.43 -5.43 0.71
C ILE A 692 19.81 -5.94 1.15
N LEU A 693 20.74 -6.16 0.22
CA LEU A 693 22.07 -6.68 0.51
C LEU A 693 22.90 -5.73 1.39
N SER A 694 22.69 -4.41 1.30
CA SER A 694 23.39 -3.45 2.15
C SER A 694 23.00 -3.59 3.63
N LEU A 695 21.83 -4.17 3.95
CA LEU A 695 21.38 -4.36 5.34
C LEU A 695 22.27 -5.29 6.17
N ASN A 696 23.10 -6.12 5.52
CA ASN A 696 24.04 -7.03 6.17
C ASN A 696 25.50 -6.53 6.14
N LYS A 697 25.76 -5.37 5.52
CA LYS A 697 27.09 -4.75 5.51
C LYS A 697 27.22 -3.89 6.75
N PRO A 698 28.18 -4.15 7.67
CA PRO A 698 28.39 -3.26 8.80
C PRO A 698 28.87 -1.90 8.28
N SER A 699 28.16 -0.85 8.66
CA SER A 699 28.69 0.51 8.50
C SER A 699 29.96 0.62 9.36
N PRO A 700 31.15 0.89 8.79
CA PRO A 700 32.38 0.96 9.57
C PRO A 700 32.26 2.09 10.60
N GLN A 701 32.21 1.70 11.88
CA GLN A 701 32.19 2.63 12.99
C GLN A 701 33.63 3.03 13.31
N ILE A 702 33.86 4.34 13.45
CA ILE A 702 35.13 4.90 13.90
C ILE A 702 35.00 5.45 15.33
N ALA A 703 36.13 5.75 15.97
CA ALA A 703 36.14 6.29 17.32
C ALA A 703 35.47 7.68 17.39
N PRO A 704 34.98 8.15 18.55
CA PRO A 704 34.42 9.50 18.69
C PRO A 704 35.43 10.65 18.49
N LYS A 705 36.72 10.36 18.43
CA LYS A 705 37.81 11.29 18.17
C LYS A 705 38.90 10.58 17.39
N GLY A 706 39.49 11.25 16.42
CA GLY A 706 40.64 10.73 15.71
C GLY A 706 40.89 11.49 14.41
N LYS A 707 41.51 10.78 13.47
CA LYS A 707 41.82 11.28 12.13
C LYS A 707 41.13 10.44 11.08
N VAL A 708 40.70 11.07 9.99
CA VAL A 708 40.21 10.39 8.80
C VAL A 708 41.01 10.83 7.59
N THR A 709 41.21 9.90 6.66
CA THR A 709 41.86 10.18 5.38
C THR A 709 40.81 10.41 4.31
N LEU A 710 40.92 11.54 3.62
CA LEU A 710 40.17 11.86 2.41
C LEU A 710 41.09 11.56 1.23
N ASN A 711 40.89 10.47 0.49
CA ASN A 711 41.80 10.02 -0.57
C ASN A 711 41.11 9.83 -1.93
N LYS A 712 39.94 10.45 -2.12
CA LYS A 712 39.14 10.35 -3.35
C LYS A 712 39.08 11.71 -4.00
N SER A 713 39.15 11.75 -5.33
CA SER A 713 39.10 12.98 -6.13
C SER A 713 37.67 13.43 -6.45
N GLN A 714 36.70 12.52 -6.37
CA GLN A 714 35.27 12.72 -6.64
C GLN A 714 34.43 12.01 -5.59
N GLY A 715 33.12 12.21 -5.57
CA GLY A 715 32.20 11.60 -4.59
C GLY A 715 31.99 12.45 -3.33
N ASN A 716 31.29 11.94 -2.33
CA ASN A 716 31.01 12.68 -1.09
C ASN A 716 31.50 11.88 0.12
N TYR A 717 32.08 12.56 1.10
CA TYR A 717 32.31 11.98 2.42
C TYR A 717 31.23 12.42 3.40
N PHE A 718 30.78 11.49 4.22
CA PHE A 718 29.83 11.71 5.28
C PHE A 718 30.44 11.27 6.60
N LEU A 719 30.45 12.17 7.60
CA LEU A 719 30.72 11.81 8.98
C LEU A 719 29.45 12.04 9.79
N ILE A 720 28.87 10.94 10.27
CA ILE A 720 27.61 10.93 11.01
C ILE A 720 27.92 10.55 12.44
N ALA A 721 27.69 11.47 13.37
CA ALA A 721 27.83 11.22 14.79
C ALA A 721 26.44 11.11 15.42
N ARG A 722 26.19 10.03 16.16
CA ARG A 722 24.96 9.77 16.91
C ARG A 722 25.31 9.49 18.36
N TYR A 723 24.49 10.00 19.27
CA TYR A 723 24.58 9.66 20.69
C TYR A 723 23.19 9.30 21.20
N THR A 724 23.10 8.23 21.97
CA THR A 724 21.87 7.85 22.66
C THR A 724 22.08 8.04 24.15
N ASP A 725 21.23 8.84 24.79
CA ASP A 725 21.29 9.11 26.23
C ASP A 725 20.82 7.90 27.08
N SER A 726 20.86 8.04 28.41
CA SER A 726 20.39 7.00 29.34
C SER A 726 18.88 6.74 29.28
N GLY A 727 18.08 7.74 28.87
CA GLY A 727 16.64 7.64 28.67
C GLY A 727 16.22 7.07 27.30
N GLY A 728 17.19 6.78 26.43
CA GLY A 728 16.98 6.20 25.11
C GLY A 728 16.69 7.20 23.98
N LEU A 729 16.80 8.51 24.20
CA LEU A 729 16.66 9.50 23.12
C LEU A 729 17.98 9.67 22.38
N MET A 730 17.87 9.99 21.08
CA MET A 730 19.01 10.11 20.18
C MET A 730 19.21 11.54 19.72
N GLY A 731 20.45 12.01 19.81
CA GLY A 731 20.95 13.21 19.17
C GLY A 731 21.88 12.84 18.00
N GLN A 732 21.97 13.71 17.00
CA GLN A 732 22.88 13.49 15.87
C GLN A 732 23.43 14.79 15.28
N ASP A 733 24.61 14.69 14.66
CA ASP A 733 25.19 15.69 13.76
C ASP A 733 25.74 15.00 12.50
N LEU A 734 25.64 15.68 11.37
CA LEU A 734 26.03 15.15 10.06
C LEU A 734 26.91 16.18 9.35
N LEU A 735 28.13 15.76 9.01
CA LEU A 735 29.07 16.50 8.18
C LEU A 735 29.10 15.87 6.78
N ARG A 736 28.87 16.68 5.74
CA ARG A 736 29.04 16.29 4.34
C ARG A 736 30.16 17.09 3.71
N LEU A 737 31.17 16.40 3.19
CA LEU A 737 32.24 16.97 2.41
C LEU A 737 32.08 16.56 0.95
N ARG A 738 32.04 17.55 0.05
CA ARG A 738 32.04 17.36 -1.40
C ARG A 738 33.40 17.79 -1.98
N PRO A 739 33.79 17.35 -3.18
CA PRO A 739 34.99 17.85 -3.82
C PRO A 739 34.86 19.36 -4.04
N ALA A 740 35.98 20.07 -3.93
CA ALA A 740 36.04 21.50 -4.22
C ALA A 740 35.50 21.86 -5.61
N ARG A 741 35.68 20.93 -6.58
CA ARG A 741 35.02 20.92 -7.90
C ARG A 741 33.81 19.99 -7.88
N PHE A 742 32.61 20.52 -8.15
CA PHE A 742 31.35 19.78 -8.11
C PHE A 742 30.39 20.27 -9.19
N TRP A 743 29.38 19.47 -9.52
CA TRP A 743 28.44 19.81 -10.59
C TRP A 743 27.50 20.92 -10.16
N ALA A 744 27.20 21.84 -11.09
CA ALA A 744 26.19 22.88 -10.84
C ALA A 744 24.81 22.27 -10.54
N SER A 745 24.55 21.08 -11.06
CA SER A 745 23.31 20.35 -10.89
C SER A 745 23.11 19.74 -9.50
N GLU A 746 24.11 19.84 -8.63
CA GLU A 746 23.99 19.54 -7.20
C GLU A 746 23.36 20.69 -6.38
N ALA A 747 22.88 21.75 -7.04
CA ALA A 747 22.20 22.85 -6.36
C ALA A 747 20.94 22.37 -5.59
N ASP A 748 20.80 22.87 -4.36
CA ASP A 748 19.72 22.52 -3.45
C ASP A 748 18.39 23.19 -3.84
N LEU A 749 18.45 24.40 -4.40
CA LEU A 749 17.30 25.15 -4.91
C LEU A 749 17.67 25.84 -6.22
N PHE A 750 16.69 26.13 -7.07
CA PHE A 750 16.88 26.91 -8.29
C PHE A 750 15.58 27.56 -8.75
N SER A 751 15.67 28.63 -9.52
CA SER A 751 14.55 29.34 -10.14
C SER A 751 14.96 29.89 -11.50
N GLY A 752 14.11 29.74 -12.52
CA GLY A 752 14.44 30.17 -13.89
C GLY A 752 15.51 29.31 -14.58
N VAL A 753 15.82 28.13 -14.03
CA VAL A 753 16.88 27.21 -14.48
C VAL A 753 16.30 25.83 -14.77
N ALA A 754 16.79 25.16 -15.81
CA ALA A 754 16.48 23.77 -16.12
C ALA A 754 17.69 22.86 -15.86
N LYS A 755 17.46 21.72 -15.20
CA LYS A 755 18.49 20.69 -15.01
C LYS A 755 18.49 19.73 -16.20
N LYS A 756 19.64 19.54 -16.83
CA LYS A 756 19.81 18.58 -17.94
C LYS A 756 20.74 17.45 -17.50
N ASN A 757 20.22 16.22 -17.52
CA ASN A 757 20.99 15.01 -17.21
C ASN A 757 21.17 14.20 -18.50
N GLY A 758 22.41 13.88 -18.85
CA GLY A 758 22.78 12.93 -19.89
C GLY A 758 23.79 11.91 -19.36
N VAL A 759 24.08 10.87 -20.15
CA VAL A 759 25.11 9.88 -19.80
C VAL A 759 26.46 10.59 -19.63
N GLY A 760 26.97 10.65 -18.40
CA GLY A 760 28.26 11.28 -18.06
C GLY A 760 28.31 12.81 -18.06
N THR A 761 27.17 13.52 -18.22
CA THR A 761 27.13 15.00 -18.16
C THR A 761 25.87 15.50 -17.44
N SER A 762 26.04 16.41 -16.48
CA SER A 762 24.92 17.10 -15.80
C SER A 762 25.20 18.60 -15.77
N THR A 763 24.25 19.41 -16.26
CA THR A 763 24.39 20.87 -16.39
C THR A 763 23.15 21.59 -15.87
N MET A 764 23.33 22.83 -15.41
CA MET A 764 22.26 23.76 -15.06
C MET A 764 22.13 24.83 -16.13
N SER A 765 20.98 24.85 -16.81
CA SER A 765 20.66 25.71 -17.93
C SER A 765 19.84 26.92 -17.50
N TYR A 766 20.46 28.09 -17.44
CA TYR A 766 19.82 29.36 -17.11
C TYR A 766 19.05 29.84 -18.34
N ASN A 767 17.74 30.03 -18.20
CA ASN A 767 16.85 30.32 -19.33
C ASN A 767 16.35 31.77 -19.38
N GLU A 768 16.61 32.55 -18.33
CA GLU A 768 16.17 33.94 -18.20
C GLU A 768 17.18 34.78 -17.41
N ASN A 769 17.13 36.11 -17.59
CA ASN A 769 17.94 37.05 -16.83
C ASN A 769 17.46 37.10 -15.37
N GLY A 770 18.39 37.00 -14.42
CA GLY A 770 18.09 36.90 -12.99
C GLY A 770 17.76 35.49 -12.49
N ALA A 771 17.79 34.47 -13.37
CA ALA A 771 17.72 33.08 -12.97
C ALA A 771 18.88 32.72 -12.02
N TRP A 772 18.64 31.77 -11.12
CA TRP A 772 19.60 31.43 -10.08
C TRP A 772 19.55 29.97 -9.65
N ILE A 773 20.69 29.48 -9.16
CA ILE A 773 20.81 28.25 -8.39
C ILE A 773 21.34 28.58 -6.98
N CYS A 774 21.06 27.73 -6.00
CA CYS A 774 21.46 27.92 -4.61
C CYS A 774 22.10 26.65 -4.04
N PHE A 775 23.22 26.81 -3.35
CA PHE A 775 23.85 25.80 -2.52
C PHE A 775 23.72 26.21 -1.06
N LYS A 776 23.07 25.38 -0.25
CA LYS A 776 22.81 25.70 1.15
C LYS A 776 23.99 25.38 2.04
N ASN A 777 24.18 26.20 3.08
CA ASN A 777 25.13 25.97 4.18
C ASN A 777 26.56 25.61 3.71
N LEU A 778 27.11 26.36 2.76
CA LEU A 778 28.50 26.21 2.34
C LEU A 778 29.45 26.93 3.30
N ASP A 779 30.47 26.21 3.76
CA ASP A 779 31.60 26.77 4.50
C ASP A 779 32.52 27.50 3.54
N LEU A 780 32.47 28.82 3.59
CA LEU A 780 33.28 29.69 2.72
C LEU A 780 34.62 30.07 3.36
N LYS A 781 34.90 29.54 4.55
CA LYS A 781 36.14 29.81 5.25
C LYS A 781 37.35 29.35 4.43
N ASP A 782 38.36 30.20 4.41
CA ASP A 782 39.64 30.00 3.71
C ASP A 782 39.55 29.89 2.18
N LEU A 783 38.39 30.12 1.57
CA LEU A 783 38.26 30.16 0.11
C LEU A 783 38.71 31.52 -0.43
N ARG A 784 39.37 31.52 -1.60
CA ARG A 784 39.92 32.71 -2.27
C ARG A 784 39.52 32.85 -3.72
N THR A 785 39.17 31.75 -4.38
CA THR A 785 38.78 31.78 -5.81
C THR A 785 37.57 30.91 -6.08
N VAL A 786 36.83 31.26 -7.13
CA VAL A 786 35.84 30.38 -7.75
C VAL A 786 36.10 30.30 -9.24
N ARG A 787 36.10 29.08 -9.77
CA ARG A 787 36.19 28.79 -11.20
C ARG A 787 34.90 28.13 -11.66
N THR A 788 34.43 28.51 -12.84
CA THR A 788 33.22 27.93 -13.43
C THR A 788 33.51 27.44 -14.84
N ASN A 789 32.92 26.30 -15.20
CA ASN A 789 32.86 25.85 -16.60
C ASN A 789 31.47 26.15 -17.15
N VAL A 790 31.43 27.03 -18.14
CA VAL A 790 30.19 27.51 -18.75
C VAL A 790 30.18 27.25 -20.25
N TYR A 791 29.02 26.94 -20.79
CA TYR A 791 28.76 26.84 -22.23
C TYR A 791 27.77 27.95 -22.64
N THR A 792 28.21 28.87 -23.51
CA THR A 792 27.57 30.20 -23.65
C THR A 792 27.53 30.73 -25.09
N PRO A 793 26.79 30.09 -26.01
CA PRO A 793 26.80 30.51 -27.41
C PRO A 793 26.21 31.93 -27.57
N LYS A 794 27.08 32.94 -27.72
CA LYS A 794 26.75 34.34 -28.01
C LYS A 794 25.94 35.07 -26.91
N LEU A 795 26.11 34.71 -25.65
CA LEU A 795 25.56 35.43 -24.48
C LEU A 795 26.68 36.13 -23.71
N VAL A 796 26.51 37.41 -23.37
CA VAL A 796 27.46 38.20 -22.56
C VAL A 796 26.77 38.65 -21.29
N GLY A 797 27.43 38.48 -20.14
CA GLY A 797 26.87 38.83 -18.83
C GLY A 797 27.79 38.43 -17.68
N ASP A 798 27.23 38.27 -16.50
CA ASP A 798 27.95 37.90 -15.28
C ASP A 798 27.22 36.82 -14.49
N LEU A 799 27.98 35.89 -13.90
CA LEU A 799 27.53 35.02 -12.81
C LEU A 799 27.92 35.68 -11.49
N GLU A 800 26.93 36.20 -10.77
CA GLU A 800 27.08 36.82 -9.46
C GLU A 800 26.91 35.78 -8.35
N PHE A 801 27.93 35.62 -7.51
CA PHE A 801 27.88 34.79 -6.31
C PHE A 801 27.44 35.65 -5.12
N ARG A 802 26.27 35.35 -4.57
CA ARG A 802 25.56 36.16 -3.56
C ARG A 802 25.29 35.37 -2.28
N LEU A 803 25.31 36.05 -1.14
CA LEU A 803 25.07 35.44 0.18
C LEU A 803 23.60 35.53 0.61
N GLY A 804 23.04 34.44 1.11
CA GLY A 804 21.76 34.34 1.81
C GLY A 804 20.50 34.45 0.95
N SER A 805 20.52 35.21 -0.15
CA SER A 805 19.39 35.35 -1.08
C SER A 805 19.84 35.74 -2.49
N PRO A 806 18.97 35.61 -3.52
CA PRO A 806 19.26 36.05 -4.89
C PRO A 806 19.55 37.56 -5.02
N THR A 807 19.14 38.36 -4.03
CA THR A 807 19.38 39.82 -3.96
C THR A 807 20.40 40.20 -2.89
N GLY A 808 21.05 39.21 -2.27
CA GLY A 808 22.02 39.42 -1.21
C GLY A 808 23.35 40.03 -1.69
N PRO A 809 24.27 40.33 -0.78
CA PRO A 809 25.56 40.92 -1.14
C PRO A 809 26.37 39.99 -2.04
N ILE A 810 27.00 40.56 -3.07
CA ILE A 810 27.91 39.84 -3.96
C ILE A 810 29.24 39.66 -3.26
N PHE A 811 29.78 38.44 -3.25
CA PHE A 811 31.13 38.16 -2.74
C PHE A 811 32.09 37.68 -3.84
N ALA A 812 31.59 37.33 -5.03
CA ALA A 812 32.37 37.13 -6.24
C ALA A 812 31.54 37.30 -7.51
N GLN A 813 32.21 37.59 -8.61
CA GLN A 813 31.58 37.77 -9.91
C GLN A 813 32.46 37.18 -11.00
N VAL A 814 31.86 36.35 -11.85
CA VAL A 814 32.52 35.71 -12.99
C VAL A 814 31.90 36.22 -14.28
N SER A 815 32.69 36.86 -15.14
CA SER A 815 32.20 37.35 -16.43
C SER A 815 32.04 36.23 -17.45
N VAL A 816 31.00 36.35 -18.27
CA VAL A 816 30.61 35.44 -19.34
C VAL A 816 30.78 36.18 -20.67
N ASN A 817 31.66 35.70 -21.54
CA ASN A 817 32.13 36.47 -22.72
C ASN A 817 31.58 35.97 -24.07
N GLY A 818 30.54 35.12 -24.07
CA GLY A 818 29.86 34.68 -25.29
C GLY A 818 30.61 33.66 -26.15
N LYS A 819 31.60 32.97 -25.59
CA LYS A 819 32.32 31.86 -26.22
C LYS A 819 31.57 30.55 -26.06
N ASP A 820 31.85 29.57 -26.92
CA ASP A 820 31.19 28.26 -26.87
C ASP A 820 31.43 27.57 -25.52
N VAL A 821 32.67 27.26 -25.12
CA VAL A 821 33.00 26.77 -23.77
C VAL A 821 34.06 27.67 -23.16
N GLU A 822 33.86 28.12 -21.93
CA GLU A 822 34.80 28.95 -21.18
C GLU A 822 35.01 28.42 -19.76
N GLU A 823 36.27 28.38 -19.32
CA GLU A 823 36.62 28.28 -17.90
C GLU A 823 37.07 29.64 -17.40
N THR A 824 36.26 30.25 -16.54
CA THR A 824 36.55 31.58 -16.00
C THR A 824 36.77 31.47 -14.49
N THR A 825 37.78 32.17 -13.98
CA THR A 825 38.11 32.22 -12.55
C THR A 825 37.93 33.64 -12.03
N ALA A 826 37.37 33.79 -10.83
CA ALA A 826 37.27 35.06 -10.12
C ALA A 826 37.80 34.94 -8.68
N SER A 827 38.27 36.06 -8.14
CA SER A 827 38.61 36.18 -6.72
C SER A 827 37.35 36.33 -5.87
N LEU A 828 37.37 35.73 -4.69
CA LEU A 828 36.31 35.82 -3.68
C LEU A 828 36.69 36.84 -2.61
N THR A 829 35.71 37.58 -2.12
CA THR A 829 35.83 38.30 -0.85
C THR A 829 35.74 37.29 0.30
N PRO A 830 36.74 37.20 1.21
CA PRO A 830 36.74 36.21 2.29
C PRO A 830 35.46 36.28 3.14
N GLN A 831 34.92 35.11 3.46
CA GLN A 831 33.74 34.96 4.31
C GLN A 831 34.03 33.95 5.43
N GLU A 832 33.43 34.17 6.60
CA GLU A 832 33.50 33.24 7.74
C GLU A 832 32.17 32.53 7.94
N GLY A 833 32.21 31.27 8.35
CA GLY A 833 31.01 30.49 8.66
C GLY A 833 30.28 29.89 7.45
N LEU A 834 29.11 29.34 7.72
CA LEU A 834 28.25 28.68 6.72
C LEU A 834 27.29 29.69 6.10
N HIS A 835 27.18 29.68 4.77
CA HIS A 835 26.31 30.58 4.02
C HIS A 835 25.51 29.83 2.96
N ASP A 836 24.28 30.26 2.72
CA ASP A 836 23.57 29.90 1.49
C ASP A 836 24.15 30.73 0.35
N VAL A 837 24.67 30.07 -0.68
CA VAL A 837 25.33 30.70 -1.83
C VAL A 837 24.42 30.62 -3.04
N TYR A 838 23.99 31.79 -3.52
CA TYR A 838 23.22 31.94 -4.74
C TYR A 838 24.15 32.29 -5.89
N VAL A 839 24.01 31.60 -7.02
CA VAL A 839 24.70 31.95 -8.27
C VAL A 839 23.64 32.49 -9.22
N VAL A 840 23.68 33.79 -9.47
CA VAL A 840 22.66 34.53 -10.22
C VAL A 840 23.24 34.96 -11.55
N TYR A 841 22.56 34.68 -12.65
CA TYR A 841 22.98 35.18 -13.96
C TYR A 841 22.41 36.57 -14.22
N ARG A 842 23.28 37.51 -14.59
CA ARG A 842 22.92 38.86 -15.06
C ARG A 842 23.35 39.02 -16.50
N GLU A 843 22.37 39.06 -17.39
CA GLU A 843 22.63 39.30 -18.79
C GLU A 843 22.98 40.77 -19.07
N GLN A 844 23.98 41.00 -19.92
CA GLN A 844 24.30 42.31 -20.50
C GLN A 844 23.89 42.38 -21.98
N SER A 845 24.13 41.32 -22.77
CA SER A 845 23.69 41.25 -24.17
C SER A 845 23.59 39.81 -24.68
N GLY A 846 22.75 39.60 -25.69
CA GLY A 846 22.59 38.30 -26.36
C GLY A 846 21.14 37.81 -26.48
N GLY A 847 20.24 38.26 -25.61
CA GLY A 847 18.83 37.88 -25.58
C GLY A 847 18.58 36.46 -25.06
N ILE A 848 18.91 36.21 -23.78
CA ILE A 848 18.69 34.92 -23.13
C ILE A 848 17.22 34.48 -23.21
N ASN A 849 16.99 33.22 -23.58
CA ASN A 849 15.68 32.58 -23.61
C ASN A 849 15.84 31.05 -23.64
N ILE A 850 14.73 30.32 -23.71
CA ILE A 850 14.71 28.84 -23.72
C ILE A 850 15.53 28.19 -24.85
N TRP A 851 15.73 28.88 -25.97
CA TRP A 851 16.53 28.42 -27.13
C TRP A 851 17.97 28.91 -27.11
N LYS A 852 18.26 30.01 -26.38
CA LYS A 852 19.57 30.64 -26.27
C LYS A 852 19.90 30.86 -24.80
N ARG A 853 20.62 29.90 -24.20
CA ARG A 853 20.78 29.75 -22.75
C ARG A 853 22.24 29.70 -22.31
N LEU A 854 22.46 29.93 -21.02
CA LEU A 854 23.75 29.76 -20.35
C LEU A 854 23.75 28.41 -19.62
N ASP A 855 24.61 27.49 -20.04
CA ASP A 855 24.75 26.17 -19.40
C ASP A 855 25.95 26.21 -18.45
N VAL A 856 25.72 26.11 -17.14
CA VAL A 856 26.78 25.97 -16.14
C VAL A 856 26.96 24.49 -15.84
N ARG A 857 28.17 23.98 -16.06
CA ARG A 857 28.47 22.55 -15.90
C ARG A 857 28.96 22.23 -14.50
N TRP A 858 30.07 22.85 -14.09
CA TRP A 858 30.64 22.66 -12.76
C TRP A 858 31.17 23.97 -12.20
N LEU A 859 31.28 24.01 -10.87
CA LEU A 859 31.92 25.07 -10.11
C LEU A 859 33.09 24.47 -9.31
N GLU A 860 34.15 25.24 -9.13
CA GLU A 860 35.32 24.84 -8.36
C GLU A 860 35.75 25.97 -7.43
N PHE A 861 35.68 25.75 -6.12
CA PHE A 861 36.21 26.69 -5.14
C PHE A 861 37.68 26.38 -4.84
N GLY A 862 38.53 27.41 -4.78
CA GLY A 862 39.95 27.28 -4.45
C GLY A 862 40.31 28.01 -3.16
N LYS A 863 41.32 27.50 -2.45
CA LYS A 863 41.97 28.18 -1.31
C LYS A 863 43.05 29.16 -1.76
#